data_AF-A0A0N1IDI8-F1
#
_entry.id   AF-A0A0N1IDI8-F1
#
_cell.length_a   1.000
_cell.length_b   1.000
_cell.length_c   1.000
_cell.angle_alpha   90.00
_cell.angle_beta   90.00
_cell.angle_gamma   90.00
#
_symmetry.space_group_name_H-M   'P 1'
#
loop_
_entity.id
_entity.type
_entity.pdbx_description
1 polymer ?
#
loop_
_entity_poly.entity_id
_entity_poly.type
_entity_poly.pdbx_seq_one_letter_code
_entity_poly.pdbx_strand_id
1 'polypeptide(L)'
;MHWILWDCLFLSSLPMDIPKMLSTLSGSGVFSSRVDYFCLVCESRLRDEADAAAHIAKPVHTKNFLTTEYFENQQECVRKIKKWYLCELCNVLLPTAARVRLHVVEAGHWERRAALAVQRRAGKVLVFANVQLDDRAWNGIVDDTCAICNIEFDDEHIHRNETTHILKLIQSKIEYDENQNIYRWVDESSFQCLTCNMVLALNSINEHFDEIEHKDIYRRCCDNFKITENTPTNETIDSSKNNNKRKEEVPTKITDRTETLAVLNTTNKNKTNIESNEKAEIKTSTVNSDSKTIQNNTKENFKEVETVKSAPIDDSEICDILNAKEYITRDENGKNWCILCNWVMSPLAIKQHINDLHHQTMLKMHKKRLSTLNTEKNITTNTPIVKNNNTIKNKENIDKESVLNAVDKFQKNNININFEIETAVCKKCSKQLDFNAQSIENHIKEHGKIKNKNDDRKEIPLGLDITKDLPSNKETSLYTTPVKINKEKQEKIKDMTDSKIKKESSFTSDLNELQTYAKQNNMTYKDNEKKIHCNKCNIDLTLSMKILKEHVSLEHKKKNEEPSHGNLTSKSKQIDKEINLIKIPTRSFIVSAVAIDSLHKEIIINDKFCINLFSFCLMFSQNKRLTCIACDCSVPFQDFHKHLDTEKHEQILDKSLVVVQLENEFIREYKPGCYQCGYCNTVCESWSTTESHIQTTDHKNSRIAAQWRLQQLLPEVAKKRQQNQLHEKFMMHMMFADGGWNSCDSD
;
A
#
# COMPACT_ATOMS: atom_id res chain seq x y z
N MET A 1 4.84 18.19 31.75
CA MET A 1 5.53 17.09 31.03
C MET A 1 5.53 15.79 31.81
N HIS A 2 5.92 15.80 33.09
CA HIS A 2 5.94 14.63 33.95
C HIS A 2 4.68 13.75 33.91
N TRP A 3 3.47 14.34 33.93
CA TRP A 3 2.19 13.60 33.82
C TRP A 3 2.00 12.90 32.46
N ILE A 4 2.40 13.55 31.36
CA ILE A 4 2.32 12.95 30.01
C ILE A 4 3.28 11.76 29.92
N LEU A 5 4.48 11.90 30.48
CA LEU A 5 5.44 10.81 30.58
C LEU A 5 4.85 9.69 31.45
N TRP A 6 4.27 9.99 32.60
CA TRP A 6 3.60 9.01 33.47
C TRP A 6 2.46 8.24 32.80
N ASP A 7 1.59 8.90 32.03
CA ASP A 7 0.56 8.22 31.23
C ASP A 7 1.17 7.34 30.14
N CYS A 8 2.32 7.72 29.56
CA CYS A 8 3.09 6.84 28.67
C CYS A 8 3.71 5.66 29.44
N LEU A 9 4.21 5.90 30.65
CA LEU A 9 4.92 4.93 31.49
C LEU A 9 3.98 3.79 31.92
N PHE A 10 2.75 4.12 32.32
CA PHE A 10 1.76 3.12 32.76
C PHE A 10 1.32 2.17 31.62
N LEU A 11 1.31 2.66 30.38
CA LEU A 11 1.02 1.83 29.19
C LEU A 11 2.20 0.91 28.80
N SER A 12 3.42 1.24 29.22
CA SER A 12 4.64 0.51 28.86
C SER A 12 5.14 -0.52 29.89
N SER A 13 4.56 -0.59 31.08
CA SER A 13 4.93 -1.56 32.13
C SER A 13 4.47 -3.00 31.87
N LEU A 14 3.89 -3.29 30.69
CA LEU A 14 3.73 -4.65 30.19
C LEU A 14 5.09 -5.16 29.66
N PRO A 15 5.53 -6.39 29.98
CA PRO A 15 6.83 -6.90 29.58
C PRO A 15 7.03 -6.79 28.07
N MET A 16 8.07 -6.06 27.67
CA MET A 16 8.50 -5.90 26.28
C MET A 16 9.24 -7.16 25.84
N ASP A 17 8.48 -8.20 25.50
CA ASP A 17 8.96 -9.27 24.63
C ASP A 17 9.45 -8.65 23.30
N ILE A 18 10.50 -9.24 22.70
CA ILE A 18 10.89 -8.98 21.29
C ILE A 18 9.61 -8.79 20.48
N PRO A 19 9.46 -7.72 19.65
CA PRO A 19 8.17 -7.42 19.05
C PRO A 19 7.61 -8.68 18.41
N LYS A 20 6.52 -9.17 18.99
CA LYS A 20 5.66 -10.25 18.52
C LYS A 20 4.93 -9.79 17.24
N MET A 21 5.71 -9.20 16.31
CA MET A 21 5.28 -8.48 15.11
C MET A 21 5.29 -9.37 13.88
N LEU A 22 5.96 -10.52 13.95
CA LEU A 22 5.67 -11.61 13.04
C LEU A 22 4.40 -12.29 13.55
N SER A 23 3.43 -12.49 12.66
CA SER A 23 2.43 -13.53 12.89
C SER A 23 3.20 -14.78 13.32
N THR A 24 2.97 -15.27 14.54
CA THR A 24 3.64 -16.47 15.08
C THR A 24 3.51 -17.65 14.10
N LEU A 25 2.47 -17.60 13.25
CA LEU A 25 2.17 -18.55 12.20
C LEU A 25 3.07 -18.38 10.96
N SER A 26 3.29 -17.16 10.45
CA SER A 26 4.17 -16.94 9.28
C SER A 26 5.62 -17.31 9.60
N GLY A 27 6.09 -16.95 10.80
CA GLY A 27 7.37 -17.39 11.36
C GLY A 27 7.46 -18.88 11.69
N SER A 28 6.38 -19.65 11.49
CA SER A 28 6.32 -21.11 11.58
C SER A 28 6.00 -21.75 10.21
N GLY A 29 6.13 -21.01 9.11
CA GLY A 29 5.90 -21.55 7.76
C GLY A 29 4.42 -21.80 7.44
N VAL A 30 3.51 -21.20 8.20
CA VAL A 30 2.08 -21.17 7.89
C VAL A 30 1.80 -19.88 7.10
N PHE A 31 1.43 -20.05 5.84
CA PHE A 31 0.92 -18.97 5.01
C PHE A 31 -0.51 -18.67 5.44
N SER A 32 -0.72 -17.50 6.00
CA SER A 32 -1.99 -17.14 6.64
C SER A 32 -2.61 -15.96 5.92
N SER A 33 -3.75 -16.10 5.26
CA SER A 33 -4.59 -14.92 5.11
C SER A 33 -5.19 -14.60 6.48
N ARG A 34 -5.99 -13.55 6.52
CA ARG A 34 -6.76 -13.17 7.70
C ARG A 34 -7.89 -14.17 8.05
N VAL A 35 -8.11 -15.15 7.18
CA VAL A 35 -9.35 -15.93 7.11
C VAL A 35 -9.09 -17.41 6.86
N ASP A 36 -8.01 -17.74 6.16
CA ASP A 36 -7.60 -19.08 5.75
C ASP A 36 -6.13 -19.28 6.07
N TYR A 37 -5.79 -20.49 6.50
CA TYR A 37 -4.45 -20.84 6.95
C TYR A 37 -3.97 -22.06 6.16
N PHE A 38 -2.75 -22.01 5.64
CA PHE A 38 -2.14 -23.10 4.91
C PHE A 38 -0.72 -23.34 5.40
N CYS A 39 -0.45 -24.52 5.95
CA CYS A 39 0.91 -24.87 6.35
C CYS A 39 1.73 -25.24 5.11
N LEU A 40 2.72 -24.43 4.74
CA LEU A 40 3.59 -24.72 3.58
C LEU A 40 4.55 -25.88 3.84
N VAL A 41 4.89 -26.10 5.11
CA VAL A 41 5.77 -27.19 5.55
C VAL A 41 5.06 -28.53 5.36
N CYS A 42 3.83 -28.63 5.88
CA CYS A 42 3.03 -29.84 5.88
C CYS A 42 2.09 -29.98 4.67
N GLU A 43 1.95 -28.94 3.85
CA GLU A 43 1.02 -28.85 2.70
C GLU A 43 -0.43 -29.18 3.09
N SER A 44 -0.88 -28.65 4.23
CA SER A 44 -2.21 -28.90 4.77
C SER A 44 -2.96 -27.59 5.05
N ARG A 45 -4.25 -27.54 4.67
CA ARG A 45 -5.18 -26.48 5.08
C ARG A 45 -5.46 -26.59 6.58
N LEU A 46 -5.50 -25.45 7.26
CA LEU A 46 -5.86 -25.30 8.66
C LEU A 46 -7.10 -24.40 8.71
N ARG A 47 -8.08 -24.76 9.53
CA ARG A 47 -9.43 -24.15 9.46
C ARG A 47 -9.45 -22.73 10.01
N ASP A 48 -8.73 -22.50 11.09
CA ASP A 48 -8.72 -21.24 11.83
C ASP A 48 -7.37 -21.06 12.56
N GLU A 49 -7.23 -19.96 13.29
CA GLU A 49 -6.03 -19.62 14.04
C GLU A 49 -5.71 -20.64 15.15
N ALA A 50 -6.75 -21.21 15.79
CA ALA A 50 -6.57 -22.19 16.87
C ALA A 50 -6.07 -23.54 16.31
N ASP A 51 -6.62 -23.98 15.19
CA ASP A 51 -6.16 -25.15 14.44
C ASP A 51 -4.73 -24.93 13.93
N ALA A 52 -4.42 -23.72 13.44
CA ALA A 52 -3.08 -23.36 13.04
C ALA A 52 -2.09 -23.40 14.22
N ALA A 53 -2.46 -22.83 15.37
CA ALA A 53 -1.66 -22.86 16.60
C ALA A 53 -1.43 -24.30 17.10
N ALA A 54 -2.48 -25.13 17.14
CA ALA A 54 -2.39 -26.53 17.51
C ALA A 54 -1.54 -27.34 16.51
N HIS A 55 -1.61 -27.02 15.22
CA HIS A 55 -0.80 -27.64 14.19
C HIS A 55 0.69 -27.31 14.35
N ILE A 56 1.05 -26.04 14.56
CA ILE A 56 2.47 -25.65 14.68
C ILE A 56 3.12 -26.19 15.96
N ALA A 57 2.33 -26.48 16.99
CA ALA A 57 2.78 -27.12 18.22
C ALA A 57 3.10 -28.62 18.07
N LYS A 58 2.68 -29.26 16.95
CA LYS A 58 2.97 -30.68 16.72
C LYS A 58 4.48 -30.87 16.47
N PRO A 59 5.16 -31.82 17.16
CA PRO A 59 6.60 -32.03 17.00
C PRO A 59 7.04 -32.32 15.56
N VAL A 60 6.16 -32.99 14.78
CA VAL A 60 6.40 -33.29 13.36
C VAL A 60 6.50 -32.01 12.53
N HIS A 61 5.61 -31.03 12.77
CA HIS A 61 5.65 -29.75 12.10
C HIS A 61 6.94 -29.00 12.49
N THR A 62 7.23 -28.85 13.78
CA THR A 62 8.41 -28.12 14.28
C THR A 62 9.71 -28.69 13.69
N LYS A 63 9.84 -30.02 13.67
CA LYS A 63 11.00 -30.70 13.08
C LYS A 63 11.16 -30.39 11.60
N ASN A 64 10.07 -30.44 10.83
CA ASN A 64 10.10 -30.15 9.39
C ASN A 64 10.28 -28.66 9.08
N PHE A 65 9.84 -27.77 9.97
CA PHE A 65 10.01 -26.34 9.80
C PHE A 65 11.46 -25.92 10.07
N LEU A 66 12.10 -26.48 11.09
CA LEU A 66 13.49 -26.17 11.44
C LEU A 66 14.52 -26.57 10.37
N THR A 67 14.17 -27.47 9.45
CA THR A 67 15.04 -27.82 8.31
C THR A 67 14.92 -26.86 7.13
N THR A 68 14.02 -25.88 7.19
CA THR A 68 13.88 -24.86 6.14
C THR A 68 14.93 -23.75 6.31
N GLU A 69 15.45 -23.24 5.20
CA GLU A 69 16.54 -22.25 5.19
C GLU A 69 16.02 -20.85 4.84
N TYR A 70 16.65 -19.80 5.39
CA TYR A 70 16.42 -18.43 4.94
C TYR A 70 17.08 -18.19 3.58
N PHE A 71 16.43 -17.37 2.75
CA PHE A 71 16.98 -16.96 1.46
C PHE A 71 18.01 -15.84 1.65
N GLU A 72 19.27 -16.12 1.29
CA GLU A 72 20.44 -15.22 1.38
C GLU A 72 20.78 -14.78 2.82
N ASN A 73 19.92 -13.98 3.47
CA ASN A 73 20.12 -13.49 4.84
C ASN A 73 18.85 -13.68 5.69
N GLN A 74 19.00 -13.74 7.02
CA GLN A 74 17.87 -13.84 7.94
C GLN A 74 17.16 -12.49 8.19
N GLN A 75 17.77 -11.38 7.78
CA GLN A 75 17.29 -10.01 8.03
C GLN A 75 16.10 -9.64 7.15
N GLU A 76 16.02 -10.15 5.93
CA GLU A 76 14.86 -9.95 5.03
C GLU A 76 13.64 -10.79 5.46
N CYS A 77 13.80 -11.70 6.43
CA CYS A 77 12.77 -12.61 6.91
C CYS A 77 12.05 -13.38 5.77
N VAL A 78 12.79 -13.77 4.72
CA VAL A 78 12.27 -14.59 3.63
C VAL A 78 12.81 -16.01 3.74
N ARG A 79 11.92 -16.98 3.89
CA ARG A 79 12.26 -18.39 4.10
C ARG A 79 11.94 -19.23 2.88
N LYS A 80 12.84 -20.12 2.48
CA LYS A 80 12.64 -21.08 1.39
C LYS A 80 11.98 -22.34 1.96
N ILE A 81 10.74 -22.60 1.55
CA ILE A 81 9.95 -23.76 1.96
C ILE A 81 9.57 -24.55 0.71
N LYS A 82 10.20 -25.72 0.51
CA LYS A 82 10.05 -26.56 -0.69
C LYS A 82 10.30 -25.74 -1.98
N LYS A 83 9.26 -25.54 -2.79
CA LYS A 83 9.31 -24.81 -4.08
C LYS A 83 8.98 -23.31 -3.95
N TRP A 84 8.67 -22.83 -2.75
CA TRP A 84 8.20 -21.47 -2.52
C TRP A 84 9.15 -20.68 -1.63
N TYR A 85 9.10 -19.36 -1.74
CA TYR A 85 9.74 -18.42 -0.83
C TYR A 85 8.66 -17.65 -0.08
N LEU A 86 8.55 -17.85 1.23
CA LEU A 86 7.62 -17.14 2.10
C LEU A 86 8.32 -15.92 2.69
N CYS A 87 7.83 -14.72 2.39
CA CYS A 87 8.19 -13.54 3.18
C CYS A 87 7.37 -13.56 4.47
N GLU A 88 8.03 -13.79 5.61
CA GLU A 88 7.38 -13.90 6.93
C GLU A 88 6.77 -12.54 7.36
N LEU A 89 7.34 -11.42 6.89
CA LEU A 89 6.90 -10.06 7.19
C LEU A 89 5.65 -9.65 6.40
N CYS A 90 5.68 -9.83 5.08
CA CYS A 90 4.58 -9.46 4.21
C CYS A 90 3.50 -10.55 4.11
N ASN A 91 3.80 -11.77 4.60
CA ASN A 91 3.03 -12.97 4.35
C ASN A 91 2.65 -13.07 2.86
N VAL A 92 3.69 -13.10 2.01
CA VAL A 92 3.57 -13.26 0.55
C VAL A 92 4.41 -14.45 0.11
N LEU A 93 3.85 -15.24 -0.80
CA LEU A 93 4.54 -16.35 -1.45
C LEU A 93 5.12 -15.92 -2.79
N LEU A 94 6.41 -16.16 -2.95
CA LEU A 94 7.17 -15.80 -4.13
C LEU A 94 7.67 -17.10 -4.79
N PRO A 95 7.43 -17.30 -6.10
CA PRO A 95 7.77 -18.55 -6.77
C PRO A 95 9.26 -18.68 -7.11
N THR A 96 10.01 -17.58 -7.15
CA THR A 96 11.41 -17.57 -7.60
C THR A 96 12.26 -16.62 -6.76
N ALA A 97 13.55 -16.94 -6.63
CA ALA A 97 14.55 -16.08 -5.99
C ALA A 97 14.63 -14.67 -6.60
N ALA A 98 14.42 -14.54 -7.91
CA ALA A 98 14.40 -13.23 -8.58
C ALA A 98 13.24 -12.35 -8.07
N ARG A 99 12.06 -12.92 -7.85
CA ARG A 99 10.92 -12.21 -7.26
C ARG A 99 11.14 -11.85 -5.80
N VAL A 100 11.91 -12.65 -5.05
CA VAL A 100 12.35 -12.28 -3.68
C VAL A 100 13.17 -11.02 -3.71
N ARG A 101 14.21 -10.96 -4.55
CA ARG A 101 15.08 -9.78 -4.63
C ARG A 101 14.35 -8.51 -5.05
N LEU A 102 13.33 -8.62 -5.90
CA LEU A 102 12.47 -7.49 -6.24
C LEU A 102 11.55 -7.10 -5.07
N HIS A 103 10.92 -8.08 -4.43
CA HIS A 103 9.99 -7.84 -3.32
C HIS A 103 10.64 -7.11 -2.14
N VAL A 104 11.84 -7.52 -1.73
CA VAL A 104 12.53 -6.95 -0.56
C VAL A 104 12.96 -5.49 -0.76
N VAL A 105 13.07 -5.02 -2.01
CA VAL A 105 13.38 -3.61 -2.32
C VAL A 105 12.14 -2.75 -2.56
N GLU A 106 10.94 -3.34 -2.62
CA GLU A 106 9.69 -2.57 -2.79
C GLU A 106 9.38 -1.77 -1.52
N ALA A 107 9.07 -0.47 -1.66
CA ALA A 107 8.65 0.38 -0.54
C ALA A 107 7.46 -0.21 0.25
N GLY A 108 6.57 -0.92 -0.45
CA GLY A 108 5.43 -1.62 0.14
C GLY A 108 5.80 -2.83 1.02
N HIS A 109 7.02 -3.37 0.96
CA HIS A 109 7.50 -4.37 1.92
C HIS A 109 7.63 -3.75 3.33
N TRP A 110 7.97 -2.46 3.38
CA TRP A 110 8.08 -1.70 4.63
C TRP A 110 6.71 -1.22 5.15
N GLU A 111 5.82 -0.80 4.26
CA GLU A 111 4.50 -0.25 4.60
C GLU A 111 3.48 -1.31 5.03
N ARG A 112 3.55 -2.53 4.46
CA ARG A 112 2.63 -3.64 4.78
C ARG A 112 2.79 -4.19 6.21
N ARG A 113 3.78 -3.71 6.97
CA ARG A 113 3.92 -3.92 8.41
C ARG A 113 2.73 -3.38 9.23
N ALA A 114 1.92 -2.47 8.69
CA ALA A 114 0.89 -1.73 9.44
C ALA A 114 -0.58 -2.06 9.09
N ALA A 115 -0.88 -2.88 8.07
CA ALA A 115 -2.24 -2.97 7.53
C ALA A 115 -2.88 -4.38 7.67
N LEU A 116 -3.50 -4.68 8.81
CA LEU A 116 -4.34 -5.88 9.00
C LEU A 116 -5.75 -5.52 9.55
N ALA A 117 -6.78 -5.59 8.69
CA ALA A 117 -8.18 -5.17 8.90
C ALA A 117 -9.29 -6.14 8.35
N VAL A 118 -9.08 -7.45 8.35
CA VAL A 118 -10.09 -8.51 8.08
C VAL A 118 -9.85 -9.60 9.12
N GLN A 119 -10.90 -10.28 9.58
CA GLN A 119 -10.81 -11.37 10.56
C GLN A 119 -11.97 -12.35 10.34
N ARG A 120 -11.77 -13.65 10.60
CA ARG A 120 -12.88 -14.63 10.70
C ARG A 120 -13.37 -14.72 12.15
N ARG A 121 -14.68 -14.59 12.40
CA ARG A 121 -15.30 -14.72 13.74
C ARG A 121 -16.56 -15.57 13.65
N ALA A 122 -16.61 -16.67 14.42
CA ALA A 122 -17.73 -17.63 14.42
C ALA A 122 -18.13 -18.14 13.01
N GLY A 123 -17.14 -18.54 12.20
CA GLY A 123 -17.34 -19.05 10.84
C GLY A 123 -17.62 -17.98 9.78
N LYS A 124 -17.91 -16.74 10.17
CA LYS A 124 -18.20 -15.61 9.26
C LYS A 124 -16.94 -14.80 8.98
N VAL A 125 -16.84 -14.23 7.78
CA VAL A 125 -15.75 -13.33 7.38
C VAL A 125 -16.16 -11.88 7.68
N LEU A 126 -15.35 -11.20 8.48
CA LEU A 126 -15.56 -9.80 8.87
C LEU A 126 -14.47 -8.92 8.28
N VAL A 127 -14.86 -7.86 7.60
CA VAL A 127 -13.96 -6.86 7.05
C VAL A 127 -14.21 -5.52 7.74
N PHE A 128 -13.19 -4.65 7.80
CA PHE A 128 -13.19 -3.27 8.31
C PHE A 128 -14.57 -2.61 8.39
N ALA A 129 -14.85 -1.91 9.50
CA ALA A 129 -16.15 -1.29 9.80
C ALA A 129 -17.31 -2.30 9.96
N ASN A 130 -17.00 -3.53 10.36
CA ASN A 130 -17.98 -4.53 10.74
C ASN A 130 -18.90 -5.01 9.59
N VAL A 131 -18.35 -5.07 8.36
CA VAL A 131 -19.07 -5.60 7.21
C VAL A 131 -18.97 -7.13 7.23
N GLN A 132 -20.10 -7.82 7.38
CA GLN A 132 -20.15 -9.28 7.27
C GLN A 132 -20.23 -9.68 5.79
N LEU A 133 -19.23 -10.43 5.31
CA LEU A 133 -19.22 -10.97 3.96
C LEU A 133 -19.82 -12.37 3.91
N ASP A 134 -20.45 -12.68 2.77
CA ASP A 134 -20.86 -14.04 2.44
C ASP A 134 -19.65 -14.93 2.17
N ASP A 135 -19.73 -16.21 2.53
CA ASP A 135 -18.60 -17.13 2.38
C ASP A 135 -18.36 -17.49 0.91
N ARG A 136 -19.38 -17.55 0.04
CA ARG A 136 -19.17 -17.70 -1.43
C ARG A 136 -18.45 -16.47 -1.97
N ALA A 137 -18.88 -15.27 -1.55
CA ALA A 137 -18.24 -14.02 -1.96
C ALA A 137 -16.77 -13.95 -1.56
N TRP A 138 -16.45 -14.32 -0.32
CA TRP A 138 -15.06 -14.39 0.15
C TRP A 138 -14.21 -15.37 -0.66
N ASN A 139 -14.73 -16.57 -0.95
CA ASN A 139 -14.04 -17.58 -1.76
C ASN A 139 -14.06 -17.24 -3.26
N GLY A 140 -14.60 -16.09 -3.67
CA GLY A 140 -14.61 -15.69 -5.08
C GLY A 140 -15.56 -16.51 -5.95
N ILE A 141 -16.57 -17.14 -5.36
CA ILE A 141 -17.49 -18.03 -6.08
C ILE A 141 -18.70 -17.23 -6.53
N VAL A 142 -18.87 -17.13 -7.84
CA VAL A 142 -20.00 -16.50 -8.51
C VAL A 142 -20.66 -17.56 -9.39
N ASP A 143 -21.85 -18.00 -8.99
CA ASP A 143 -22.55 -19.15 -9.55
C ASP A 143 -21.68 -20.42 -9.50
N ASP A 144 -21.39 -21.04 -10.64
CA ASP A 144 -20.54 -22.23 -10.80
C ASP A 144 -19.12 -21.88 -11.28
N THR A 145 -18.76 -20.60 -11.14
CA THR A 145 -17.46 -20.06 -11.58
C THR A 145 -16.71 -19.45 -10.41
N CYS A 146 -15.39 -19.58 -10.42
CA CYS A 146 -14.53 -18.97 -9.43
C CYS A 146 -13.79 -17.78 -10.02
N ALA A 147 -14.12 -16.57 -9.59
CA ALA A 147 -13.48 -15.32 -9.98
C ALA A 147 -11.98 -15.28 -9.61
N ILE A 148 -11.56 -16.00 -8.57
CA ILE A 148 -10.15 -16.05 -8.14
C ILE A 148 -9.34 -17.01 -9.02
N CYS A 149 -9.92 -18.17 -9.34
CA CYS A 149 -9.25 -19.19 -10.13
C CYS A 149 -9.40 -18.97 -11.62
N ASN A 150 -10.43 -18.23 -12.03
CA ASN A 150 -10.96 -18.07 -13.38
C ASN A 150 -11.25 -19.42 -14.04
N ILE A 151 -11.97 -20.30 -13.32
CA ILE A 151 -12.39 -21.63 -13.80
C ILE A 151 -13.85 -21.90 -13.39
N GLU A 152 -14.52 -22.73 -14.18
CA GLU A 152 -15.78 -23.39 -13.81
C GLU A 152 -15.46 -24.63 -12.95
N PHE A 153 -16.34 -24.99 -12.02
CA PHE A 153 -16.18 -26.18 -11.19
C PHE A 153 -17.52 -26.91 -11.02
N ASP A 154 -17.49 -28.24 -10.89
CA ASP A 154 -18.70 -29.06 -10.71
C ASP A 154 -19.14 -29.14 -9.24
N ASP A 155 -18.18 -29.11 -8.31
CA ASP A 155 -18.42 -29.20 -6.87
C ASP A 155 -17.69 -28.07 -6.14
N GLU A 156 -18.49 -27.16 -5.60
CA GLU A 156 -18.04 -26.00 -4.83
C GLU A 156 -17.18 -26.38 -3.63
N HIS A 157 -17.53 -27.45 -2.91
CA HIS A 157 -16.82 -27.87 -1.71
C HIS A 157 -15.44 -28.43 -2.08
N ILE A 158 -15.34 -29.22 -3.16
CA ILE A 158 -14.06 -29.74 -3.64
C ILE A 158 -13.17 -28.56 -4.06
N HIS A 159 -13.69 -27.67 -4.91
CA HIS A 159 -12.93 -26.52 -5.43
C HIS A 159 -12.38 -25.62 -4.32
N ARG A 160 -13.20 -25.27 -3.32
CA ARG A 160 -12.79 -24.46 -2.16
C ARG A 160 -11.64 -25.05 -1.35
N ASN A 161 -11.43 -26.37 -1.42
CA ASN A 161 -10.36 -27.07 -0.71
C ASN A 161 -9.14 -27.36 -1.58
N GLU A 162 -9.20 -27.05 -2.87
CA GLU A 162 -8.03 -27.19 -3.73
C GLU A 162 -6.92 -26.27 -3.27
N THR A 163 -5.70 -26.81 -3.16
CA THR A 163 -4.52 -26.04 -2.76
C THR A 163 -4.29 -24.84 -3.67
N THR A 164 -4.54 -24.98 -4.98
CA THR A 164 -4.43 -23.91 -5.97
C THR A 164 -5.41 -22.76 -5.68
N HIS A 165 -6.65 -23.09 -5.34
CA HIS A 165 -7.68 -22.12 -4.97
C HIS A 165 -7.27 -21.36 -3.70
N ILE A 166 -6.95 -22.08 -2.62
CA ILE A 166 -6.60 -21.47 -1.33
C ILE A 166 -5.39 -20.53 -1.47
N LEU A 167 -4.36 -20.95 -2.22
CA LEU A 167 -3.19 -20.12 -2.44
C LEU A 167 -3.53 -18.83 -3.21
N LYS A 168 -4.33 -18.92 -4.28
CA LYS A 168 -4.77 -17.74 -5.03
C LYS A 168 -5.69 -16.85 -4.20
N LEU A 169 -6.56 -17.42 -3.37
CA LEU A 169 -7.45 -16.69 -2.46
C LEU A 169 -6.64 -15.86 -1.45
N ILE A 170 -5.63 -16.46 -0.81
CA ILE A 170 -4.75 -15.74 0.13
C ILE A 170 -3.93 -14.67 -0.61
N GLN A 171 -3.50 -14.92 -1.84
CA GLN A 171 -2.71 -13.97 -2.65
C GLN A 171 -3.54 -12.84 -3.26
N SER A 172 -4.85 -13.00 -3.38
CA SER A 172 -5.72 -11.99 -3.99
C SER A 172 -5.67 -10.67 -3.22
N LYS A 173 -5.40 -9.57 -3.95
CA LYS A 173 -5.31 -8.24 -3.37
C LYS A 173 -6.71 -7.70 -3.15
N ILE A 174 -7.06 -7.47 -1.88
CA ILE A 174 -8.30 -6.79 -1.48
C ILE A 174 -7.98 -5.30 -1.35
N GLU A 175 -8.80 -4.47 -2.00
CA GLU A 175 -8.68 -3.03 -1.98
C GLU A 175 -9.95 -2.39 -1.41
N TYR A 176 -9.80 -1.12 -1.05
CA TYR A 176 -10.83 -0.28 -0.48
C TYR A 176 -10.80 1.06 -1.21
N ASP A 177 -11.97 1.57 -1.55
CA ASP A 177 -12.09 2.94 -2.02
C ASP A 177 -12.28 3.92 -0.85
N GLU A 178 -12.41 5.21 -1.16
CA GLU A 178 -12.63 6.28 -0.17
C GLU A 178 -13.94 6.13 0.60
N ASN A 179 -14.92 5.41 0.04
CA ASN A 179 -16.22 5.15 0.63
C ASN A 179 -16.28 3.83 1.42
N GLN A 180 -15.13 3.17 1.64
CA GLN A 180 -15.02 1.88 2.31
C GLN A 180 -15.73 0.72 1.59
N ASN A 181 -15.96 0.85 0.27
CA ASN A 181 -16.39 -0.26 -0.55
C ASN A 181 -15.26 -1.28 -0.66
N ILE A 182 -15.62 -2.56 -0.67
CA ILE A 182 -14.64 -3.64 -0.57
C ILE A 182 -14.67 -4.46 -1.86
N TYR A 183 -13.54 -4.52 -2.53
CA TYR A 183 -13.40 -5.27 -3.77
C TYR A 183 -12.06 -5.98 -3.88
N ARG A 184 -11.96 -6.89 -4.84
CA ARG A 184 -10.69 -7.49 -5.26
C ARG A 184 -10.58 -7.54 -6.76
N TRP A 185 -9.36 -7.44 -7.25
CA TRP A 185 -9.06 -7.57 -8.67
C TRP A 185 -9.21 -9.03 -9.12
N VAL A 186 -9.87 -9.23 -10.26
CA VAL A 186 -9.99 -10.53 -10.92
C VAL A 186 -8.93 -10.64 -12.02
N ASP A 187 -8.85 -9.61 -12.86
CA ASP A 187 -7.82 -9.42 -13.88
C ASP A 187 -7.53 -7.92 -14.07
N GLU A 188 -6.79 -7.52 -15.11
CA GLU A 188 -6.44 -6.12 -15.39
C GLU A 188 -7.64 -5.24 -15.78
N SER A 189 -8.77 -5.87 -16.14
CA SER A 189 -9.95 -5.21 -16.71
C SER A 189 -11.21 -5.36 -15.85
N SER A 190 -11.16 -6.17 -14.80
CA SER A 190 -12.33 -6.53 -14.00
C SER A 190 -12.03 -6.71 -12.52
N PHE A 191 -13.05 -6.47 -11.71
CA PHE A 191 -13.00 -6.62 -10.26
C PHE A 191 -14.23 -7.36 -9.75
N GLN A 192 -14.09 -8.01 -8.60
CA GLN A 192 -15.18 -8.62 -7.87
C GLN A 192 -15.55 -7.70 -6.69
N CYS A 193 -16.78 -7.20 -6.66
CA CYS A 193 -17.37 -6.56 -5.49
C CYS A 193 -17.62 -7.63 -4.42
N LEU A 194 -16.97 -7.55 -3.26
CA LEU A 194 -17.11 -8.56 -2.21
C LEU A 194 -18.43 -8.42 -1.43
N THR A 195 -19.07 -7.26 -1.47
CA THR A 195 -20.35 -7.00 -0.80
C THR A 195 -21.52 -7.63 -1.58
N CYS A 196 -21.55 -7.45 -2.90
CA CYS A 196 -22.62 -7.95 -3.78
C CYS A 196 -22.29 -9.30 -4.42
N ASN A 197 -21.03 -9.74 -4.32
CA ASN A 197 -20.50 -10.92 -5.00
C ASN A 197 -20.67 -10.88 -6.54
N MET A 198 -20.44 -9.71 -7.14
CA MET A 198 -20.55 -9.51 -8.59
C MET A 198 -19.18 -9.23 -9.20
N VAL A 199 -18.92 -9.80 -10.39
CA VAL A 199 -17.75 -9.47 -11.21
C VAL A 199 -18.14 -8.43 -12.24
N LEU A 200 -17.44 -7.30 -12.23
CA LEU A 200 -17.75 -6.10 -12.98
C LEU A 200 -16.51 -5.62 -13.74
N ALA A 201 -16.73 -4.82 -14.78
CA ALA A 201 -15.65 -4.19 -15.52
C ALA A 201 -15.04 -3.03 -14.70
N LEU A 202 -13.73 -2.82 -14.78
CA LEU A 202 -13.04 -1.83 -13.97
C LEU A 202 -13.56 -0.40 -14.16
N ASN A 203 -13.95 -0.06 -15.39
CA ASN A 203 -14.51 1.25 -15.72
C ASN A 203 -15.86 1.53 -15.05
N SER A 204 -16.59 0.51 -14.60
CA SER A 204 -17.87 0.66 -13.91
C SER A 204 -17.74 0.71 -12.38
N ILE A 205 -16.51 0.79 -11.83
CA ILE A 205 -16.29 0.71 -10.37
C ILE A 205 -17.03 1.83 -9.61
N ASN A 206 -16.95 3.06 -10.12
CA ASN A 206 -17.60 4.22 -9.50
C ASN A 206 -19.12 4.16 -9.67
N GLU A 207 -19.59 3.79 -10.87
CA GLU A 207 -21.02 3.68 -11.18
C GLU A 207 -21.68 2.63 -10.27
N HIS A 208 -21.10 1.44 -10.17
CA HIS A 208 -21.61 0.35 -9.34
C HIS A 208 -21.69 0.74 -7.86
N PHE A 209 -20.63 1.33 -7.30
CA PHE A 209 -20.64 1.71 -5.90
C PHE A 209 -21.60 2.86 -5.59
N ASP A 210 -21.98 3.64 -6.61
CA ASP A 210 -22.99 4.66 -6.48
C ASP A 210 -24.44 4.17 -6.63
N GLU A 211 -24.65 2.95 -7.15
CA GLU A 211 -25.97 2.33 -7.27
C GLU A 211 -26.65 2.20 -5.91
N ILE A 212 -27.95 2.51 -5.89
CA ILE A 212 -28.79 2.44 -4.69
C ILE A 212 -28.82 0.99 -4.16
N GLU A 213 -28.89 0.02 -5.06
CA GLU A 213 -28.93 -1.41 -4.75
C GLU A 213 -27.65 -1.88 -4.03
N HIS A 214 -26.48 -1.46 -4.51
CA HIS A 214 -25.20 -1.74 -3.84
C HIS A 214 -25.17 -1.12 -2.44
N LYS A 215 -25.54 0.15 -2.31
CA LYS A 215 -25.59 0.86 -1.01
C LYS A 215 -26.53 0.16 -0.01
N ASP A 216 -27.65 -0.38 -0.47
CA ASP A 216 -28.59 -1.13 0.37
C ASP A 216 -28.07 -2.52 0.76
N ILE A 217 -27.38 -3.23 -0.14
CA ILE A 217 -26.70 -4.49 0.18
C ILE A 217 -25.59 -4.23 1.21
N TYR A 218 -24.76 -3.21 0.99
CA TYR A 218 -23.70 -2.82 1.90
C TYR A 218 -24.23 -2.50 3.30
N ARG A 219 -25.30 -1.70 3.39
CA ARG A 219 -25.95 -1.39 4.67
C ARG A 219 -26.44 -2.65 5.39
N ARG A 220 -27.04 -3.60 4.67
CA ARG A 220 -27.46 -4.90 5.24
C ARG A 220 -26.27 -5.71 5.76
N CYS A 221 -25.16 -5.73 5.04
CA CYS A 221 -23.92 -6.39 5.50
C CYS A 221 -23.40 -5.78 6.80
N CYS A 222 -23.50 -4.45 6.97
CA CYS A 222 -23.15 -3.76 8.22
C CYS A 222 -24.13 -4.06 9.37
N ASP A 223 -25.42 -4.11 9.10
CA ASP A 223 -26.44 -4.31 10.14
C ASP A 223 -26.50 -5.76 10.64
N ASN A 224 -26.26 -6.74 9.77
CA ASN A 224 -26.16 -8.17 10.14
C ASN A 224 -25.06 -8.43 11.19
N PHE A 225 -24.00 -7.65 11.16
CA PHE A 225 -22.96 -7.73 12.17
C PHE A 225 -23.48 -7.28 13.55
N LYS A 226 -24.16 -6.14 13.62
CA LYS A 226 -24.68 -5.59 14.88
C LYS A 226 -25.64 -6.56 15.58
N ILE A 227 -26.41 -7.31 14.81
CA ILE A 227 -27.32 -8.34 15.35
C ILE A 227 -26.53 -9.50 15.95
N THR A 228 -25.44 -9.91 15.28
CA THR A 228 -24.60 -11.04 15.71
C THR A 228 -23.83 -10.71 17.01
N GLU A 229 -23.33 -9.48 17.19
CA GLU A 229 -22.65 -9.10 18.44
C GLU A 229 -23.59 -9.00 19.65
N ASN A 230 -24.85 -8.64 19.43
CA ASN A 230 -25.82 -8.43 20.51
C ASN A 230 -26.59 -9.70 20.91
N THR A 231 -26.42 -10.81 20.19
CA THR A 231 -27.09 -12.07 20.52
C THR A 231 -26.17 -12.90 21.42
N PRO A 232 -26.40 -12.98 22.75
CA PRO A 232 -25.60 -13.82 23.63
C PRO A 232 -25.71 -15.27 23.17
N THR A 233 -24.57 -15.87 22.82
CA THR A 233 -24.44 -17.28 22.45
C THR A 233 -24.73 -18.16 23.67
N ASN A 234 -26.02 -18.38 23.93
CA ASN A 234 -26.52 -19.30 24.97
C ASN A 234 -26.55 -20.77 24.50
N GLU A 235 -25.78 -21.16 23.50
CA GLU A 235 -25.60 -22.57 23.14
C GLU A 235 -24.65 -23.24 24.14
N THR A 236 -25.17 -23.48 25.34
CA THR A 236 -24.61 -24.47 26.26
C THR A 236 -25.05 -25.83 25.72
N ILE A 237 -24.17 -26.52 25.00
CA ILE A 237 -24.38 -27.90 24.60
C ILE A 237 -24.36 -28.76 25.87
N ASP A 238 -25.55 -29.01 26.41
CA ASP A 238 -25.78 -29.88 27.56
C ASP A 238 -25.64 -31.36 27.12
N SER A 239 -24.39 -31.82 27.01
CA SER A 239 -24.06 -33.23 26.81
C SER A 239 -24.08 -33.96 28.15
N SER A 240 -25.28 -34.22 28.67
CA SER A 240 -25.49 -35.17 29.78
C SER A 240 -26.94 -35.61 29.88
N LYS A 241 -27.31 -36.64 29.11
CA LYS A 241 -28.17 -37.79 29.51
C LYS A 241 -28.64 -38.55 28.28
N ASN A 242 -28.01 -39.71 28.02
CA ASN A 242 -28.80 -40.85 27.58
C ASN A 242 -28.17 -42.14 28.09
N ASN A 243 -28.68 -42.58 29.24
CA ASN A 243 -28.47 -43.92 29.77
C ASN A 243 -29.25 -44.90 28.87
N ASN A 244 -28.57 -45.84 28.23
CA ASN A 244 -29.23 -47.09 27.90
C ASN A 244 -28.35 -48.31 28.23
N LYS A 245 -28.92 -49.10 29.15
CA LYS A 245 -28.46 -50.35 29.73
C LYS A 245 -28.44 -51.45 28.64
N ARG A 246 -27.34 -52.20 28.51
CA ARG A 246 -27.45 -53.65 28.32
C ARG A 246 -26.20 -54.40 28.81
N LYS A 247 -26.52 -55.35 29.69
CA LYS A 247 -25.72 -56.39 30.37
C LYS A 247 -24.96 -57.28 29.35
N GLU A 248 -23.69 -57.62 29.63
CA GLU A 248 -23.23 -58.90 30.26
C GLU A 248 -23.31 -60.02 29.20
N GLU A 249 -22.25 -60.70 28.77
CA GLU A 249 -21.42 -61.64 29.54
C GLU A 249 -20.07 -61.92 28.83
N VAL A 250 -19.07 -62.22 29.66
CA VAL A 250 -17.78 -62.85 29.31
C VAL A 250 -17.90 -64.35 29.62
N PRO A 251 -17.25 -65.26 28.87
CA PRO A 251 -16.22 -66.05 29.54
C PRO A 251 -14.96 -66.35 28.69
N THR A 252 -13.83 -65.88 29.23
CA THR A 252 -12.67 -66.68 29.68
C THR A 252 -11.94 -67.65 28.73
N LYS A 253 -10.63 -67.34 28.56
CA LYS A 253 -9.43 -68.20 28.71
C LYS A 253 -8.82 -68.95 27.50
N ILE A 254 -7.48 -68.78 27.43
CA ILE A 254 -6.39 -69.77 27.25
C ILE A 254 -5.56 -69.74 25.93
N THR A 255 -4.29 -69.35 26.14
CA THR A 255 -2.97 -69.74 25.57
C THR A 255 -2.55 -69.45 24.12
N ASP A 256 -1.40 -68.76 24.04
CA ASP A 256 -0.15 -69.12 23.34
C ASP A 256 -0.23 -70.03 22.11
N ARG A 257 0.19 -69.50 20.95
CA ARG A 257 1.44 -69.93 20.29
C ARG A 257 1.82 -69.07 19.07
N THR A 258 3.11 -68.79 19.03
CA THR A 258 3.95 -68.30 17.93
C THR A 258 3.91 -69.21 16.70
N GLU A 259 3.89 -68.64 15.48
CA GLU A 259 4.83 -68.92 14.35
C GLU A 259 4.24 -68.53 12.97
N THR A 260 4.91 -67.54 12.38
CA THR A 260 5.52 -67.48 11.03
C THR A 260 4.86 -68.10 9.78
N LEU A 261 4.69 -67.21 8.79
CA LEU A 261 4.96 -67.32 7.34
C LEU A 261 4.17 -68.28 6.41
N ALA A 262 3.62 -67.64 5.38
CA ALA A 262 3.75 -67.96 3.95
C ALA A 262 2.66 -68.78 3.20
N VAL A 263 1.97 -68.05 2.31
CA VAL A 263 1.92 -68.27 0.84
C VAL A 263 0.86 -69.24 0.23
N LEU A 264 0.08 -68.62 -0.70
CA LEU A 264 -0.61 -69.10 -1.93
C LEU A 264 -1.93 -69.92 -1.87
N ASN A 265 -2.96 -69.30 -2.49
CA ASN A 265 -4.01 -69.82 -3.40
C ASN A 265 -4.92 -70.98 -2.92
N THR A 266 -6.24 -70.99 -3.10
CA THR A 266 -6.96 -70.95 -4.40
C THR A 266 -8.50 -70.88 -4.17
N THR A 267 -9.22 -70.14 -5.03
CA THR A 267 -10.61 -70.37 -5.56
C THR A 267 -11.83 -70.70 -4.67
N ASN A 268 -12.84 -69.82 -4.73
CA ASN A 268 -14.25 -70.14 -5.09
C ASN A 268 -15.02 -68.82 -5.36
N LYS A 269 -15.38 -68.48 -6.61
CA LYS A 269 -16.63 -68.82 -7.34
C LYS A 269 -17.93 -68.39 -6.63
N ASN A 270 -18.54 -67.31 -7.15
CA ASN A 270 -19.97 -67.06 -7.46
C ASN A 270 -20.06 -65.59 -7.90
N LYS A 271 -20.09 -65.20 -9.18
CA LYS A 271 -21.07 -65.40 -10.27
C LYS A 271 -22.48 -64.90 -9.93
N THR A 272 -22.81 -63.69 -10.35
CA THR A 272 -23.98 -63.42 -11.23
C THR A 272 -23.84 -62.08 -11.96
N ASN A 273 -23.87 -62.16 -13.29
CA ASN A 273 -24.09 -61.10 -14.26
C ASN A 273 -25.56 -60.64 -14.23
N ILE A 274 -25.82 -59.37 -14.51
CA ILE A 274 -27.03 -58.94 -15.23
C ILE A 274 -26.59 -57.95 -16.32
N GLU A 275 -26.85 -58.34 -17.57
CA GLU A 275 -26.78 -57.53 -18.79
C GLU A 275 -27.84 -56.43 -18.79
N SER A 276 -27.53 -55.30 -19.42
CA SER A 276 -28.56 -54.52 -20.09
C SER A 276 -27.96 -53.84 -21.32
N ASN A 277 -28.52 -54.18 -22.46
CA ASN A 277 -28.31 -53.54 -23.74
C ASN A 277 -29.69 -53.50 -24.40
N GLU A 278 -30.32 -52.32 -24.52
CA GLU A 278 -31.32 -52.07 -25.57
C GLU A 278 -31.66 -50.58 -25.70
N LYS A 279 -31.15 -50.00 -26.79
CA LYS A 279 -31.87 -49.21 -27.80
C LYS A 279 -33.24 -48.61 -27.40
N ALA A 280 -33.32 -47.27 -27.45
CA ALA A 280 -34.56 -46.58 -27.79
C ALA A 280 -34.27 -45.30 -28.58
N GLU A 281 -34.75 -45.28 -29.82
CA GLU A 281 -34.92 -44.10 -30.67
C GLU A 281 -35.95 -43.15 -30.04
N ILE A 282 -35.64 -41.86 -29.96
CA ILE A 282 -36.65 -40.82 -29.69
C ILE A 282 -36.68 -39.85 -30.86
N LYS A 283 -37.84 -39.86 -31.51
CA LYS A 283 -38.26 -39.04 -32.65
C LYS A 283 -38.29 -37.56 -32.29
N THR A 284 -37.71 -36.78 -33.18
CA THR A 284 -37.89 -35.34 -33.32
C THR A 284 -39.37 -35.01 -33.55
N SER A 285 -39.91 -34.11 -32.73
CA SER A 285 -41.20 -33.45 -32.99
C SER A 285 -40.95 -31.99 -33.35
N THR A 286 -41.27 -31.69 -34.59
CA THR A 286 -41.29 -30.38 -35.22
C THR A 286 -42.48 -29.59 -34.69
N VAL A 287 -42.23 -28.45 -34.04
CA VAL A 287 -43.28 -27.46 -33.75
C VAL A 287 -43.09 -26.27 -34.68
N ASN A 288 -43.91 -26.26 -35.73
CA ASN A 288 -44.20 -25.06 -36.51
C ASN A 288 -44.97 -24.08 -35.63
N SER A 289 -44.54 -22.83 -35.58
CA SER A 289 -45.41 -21.71 -35.22
C SER A 289 -45.27 -20.62 -36.26
N ASP A 290 -46.22 -20.65 -37.19
CA ASP A 290 -46.57 -19.52 -38.05
C ASP A 290 -46.96 -18.32 -37.19
N SER A 291 -46.40 -17.15 -37.47
CA SER A 291 -46.96 -15.87 -37.02
C SER A 291 -47.10 -14.95 -38.22
N LYS A 292 -48.35 -14.82 -38.66
CA LYS A 292 -48.82 -13.93 -39.71
C LYS A 292 -48.70 -12.48 -39.28
N THR A 293 -48.09 -11.73 -40.18
CA THR A 293 -48.21 -10.30 -40.47
C THR A 293 -49.64 -9.75 -40.26
N ILE A 294 -49.77 -8.69 -39.47
CA ILE A 294 -50.82 -7.67 -39.63
C ILE A 294 -50.14 -6.30 -39.57
N GLN A 295 -50.19 -5.62 -40.72
CA GLN A 295 -49.86 -4.22 -40.91
C GLN A 295 -50.90 -3.34 -40.23
N ASN A 296 -50.47 -2.24 -39.61
CA ASN A 296 -51.28 -1.03 -39.55
C ASN A 296 -50.38 0.21 -39.69
N ASN A 297 -50.67 0.95 -40.75
CA ASN A 297 -50.09 2.23 -41.11
C ASN A 297 -50.57 3.33 -40.15
N THR A 298 -49.67 4.20 -39.69
CA THR A 298 -50.03 5.59 -39.44
C THR A 298 -48.86 6.49 -39.82
N LYS A 299 -49.15 7.38 -40.77
CA LYS A 299 -48.28 8.39 -41.36
C LYS A 299 -48.34 9.63 -40.47
N GLU A 300 -47.21 10.07 -39.92
CA GLU A 300 -47.05 11.47 -39.51
C GLU A 300 -45.68 11.98 -39.96
N ASN A 301 -45.72 13.06 -40.73
CA ASN A 301 -44.58 13.81 -41.24
C ASN A 301 -43.99 14.67 -40.12
N PHE A 302 -42.71 14.49 -39.80
CA PHE A 302 -41.91 15.51 -39.11
C PHE A 302 -40.54 15.65 -39.76
N LYS A 303 -40.16 16.91 -39.99
CA LYS A 303 -38.96 17.37 -40.69
C LYS A 303 -37.68 16.95 -39.96
N GLU A 304 -36.75 16.40 -40.75
CA GLU A 304 -35.36 16.09 -40.39
C GLU A 304 -34.60 17.27 -39.78
N VAL A 305 -33.92 17.00 -38.67
CA VAL A 305 -32.64 17.58 -38.31
C VAL A 305 -31.69 16.40 -38.16
N GLU A 306 -30.60 16.38 -38.93
CA GLU A 306 -29.62 15.30 -38.97
C GLU A 306 -28.97 15.09 -37.58
N THR A 307 -29.37 14.01 -36.92
CA THR A 307 -28.60 13.41 -35.81
C THR A 307 -27.99 12.11 -36.30
N VAL A 308 -26.65 12.04 -36.27
CA VAL A 308 -25.86 10.86 -36.62
C VAL A 308 -26.27 9.69 -35.69
N LYS A 309 -27.04 8.73 -36.23
CA LYS A 309 -27.34 7.47 -35.55
C LYS A 309 -26.12 6.57 -35.66
N SER A 310 -25.43 6.31 -34.55
CA SER A 310 -24.40 5.27 -34.52
C SER A 310 -25.07 3.90 -34.61
N ALA A 311 -24.69 3.10 -35.62
CA ALA A 311 -25.14 1.72 -35.75
C ALA A 311 -24.63 0.85 -34.57
N PRO A 312 -25.28 -0.29 -34.27
CA PRO A 312 -24.77 -1.26 -33.30
C PRO A 312 -23.40 -1.76 -33.77
N ILE A 313 -22.43 -1.83 -32.84
CA ILE A 313 -21.08 -2.32 -33.16
C ILE A 313 -21.18 -3.81 -33.42
N ASP A 314 -20.88 -4.22 -34.65
CA ASP A 314 -20.82 -5.62 -35.08
C ASP A 314 -19.41 -6.19 -34.86
N ASP A 315 -19.30 -7.48 -34.56
CA ASP A 315 -18.03 -8.22 -34.44
C ASP A 315 -17.16 -8.03 -35.69
N SER A 316 -17.82 -7.90 -36.86
CA SER A 316 -17.17 -7.63 -38.14
C SER A 316 -16.45 -6.28 -38.16
N GLU A 317 -17.06 -5.23 -37.59
CA GLU A 317 -16.50 -3.88 -37.55
C GLU A 317 -15.26 -3.81 -36.66
N ILE A 318 -15.25 -4.52 -35.53
CA ILE A 318 -14.07 -4.62 -34.65
C ILE A 318 -12.92 -5.34 -35.37
N CYS A 319 -13.22 -6.45 -36.04
CA CYS A 319 -12.23 -7.17 -36.83
C CYS A 319 -11.67 -6.31 -37.96
N ASP A 320 -12.52 -5.54 -38.65
CA ASP A 320 -12.11 -4.64 -39.74
C ASP A 320 -11.23 -3.49 -39.23
N ILE A 321 -11.60 -2.85 -38.11
CA ILE A 321 -10.80 -1.77 -37.48
C ILE A 321 -9.41 -2.28 -37.09
N LEU A 322 -9.33 -3.52 -36.58
CA LEU A 322 -8.07 -4.14 -36.15
C LEU A 322 -7.32 -4.86 -37.28
N ASN A 323 -7.84 -4.79 -38.51
CA ASN A 323 -7.33 -5.52 -39.68
C ASN A 323 -7.07 -7.01 -39.36
N ALA A 324 -8.02 -7.62 -38.67
CA ALA A 324 -7.98 -8.99 -38.19
C ALA A 324 -9.05 -9.83 -38.88
N LYS A 325 -8.77 -11.10 -39.11
CA LYS A 325 -9.77 -12.07 -39.59
C LYS A 325 -9.98 -13.12 -38.51
N GLU A 326 -11.22 -13.28 -38.07
CA GLU A 326 -11.56 -14.19 -36.95
C GLU A 326 -10.70 -13.90 -35.71
N TYR A 327 -10.51 -12.60 -35.42
CA TYR A 327 -9.64 -12.09 -34.35
C TYR A 327 -8.16 -12.49 -34.44
N ILE A 328 -7.71 -12.97 -35.61
CA ILE A 328 -6.31 -13.24 -35.90
C ILE A 328 -5.74 -12.09 -36.72
N THR A 329 -4.65 -11.49 -36.24
CA THR A 329 -3.87 -10.47 -36.95
C THR A 329 -2.40 -10.89 -37.04
N ARG A 330 -1.58 -10.10 -37.74
CA ARG A 330 -0.13 -10.29 -37.80
C ARG A 330 0.58 -9.17 -37.06
N ASP A 331 1.54 -9.53 -36.22
CA ASP A 331 2.43 -8.55 -35.59
C ASP A 331 3.40 -7.93 -36.61
N GLU A 332 4.17 -6.93 -36.15
CA GLU A 332 5.21 -6.27 -36.94
C GLU A 332 6.30 -7.23 -37.46
N ASN A 333 6.44 -8.40 -36.85
CA ASN A 333 7.38 -9.45 -37.23
C ASN A 333 6.75 -10.51 -38.17
N GLY A 334 5.50 -10.32 -38.58
CA GLY A 334 4.75 -11.23 -39.45
C GLY A 334 4.24 -12.51 -38.76
N LYS A 335 4.32 -12.60 -37.43
CA LYS A 335 3.78 -13.72 -36.65
C LYS A 335 2.28 -13.54 -36.47
N ASN A 336 1.53 -14.64 -36.56
CA ASN A 336 0.08 -14.59 -36.35
C ASN A 336 -0.21 -14.54 -34.84
N TRP A 337 -1.14 -13.69 -34.46
CA TRP A 337 -1.52 -13.44 -33.08
C TRP A 337 -3.04 -13.37 -32.98
N CYS A 338 -3.61 -14.12 -32.05
CA CYS A 338 -5.02 -13.98 -31.70
C CYS A 338 -5.22 -12.88 -30.68
N ILE A 339 -6.02 -11.88 -31.03
CA ILE A 339 -6.33 -10.71 -30.21
C ILE A 339 -7.16 -11.11 -28.98
N LEU A 340 -8.10 -12.06 -29.13
CA LEU A 340 -8.96 -12.52 -28.03
C LEU A 340 -8.21 -13.29 -26.94
N CYS A 341 -7.27 -14.14 -27.34
CA CYS A 341 -6.56 -15.05 -26.43
C CYS A 341 -5.17 -14.53 -26.04
N ASN A 342 -4.76 -13.39 -26.62
CA ASN A 342 -3.41 -12.86 -26.53
C ASN A 342 -2.30 -13.90 -26.81
N TRP A 343 -2.48 -14.73 -27.84
CA TRP A 343 -1.59 -15.86 -28.11
C TRP A 343 -0.93 -15.79 -29.49
N VAL A 344 0.41 -15.83 -29.52
CA VAL A 344 1.21 -15.87 -30.75
C VAL A 344 1.34 -17.32 -31.23
N MET A 345 1.01 -17.57 -32.49
CA MET A 345 0.95 -18.93 -33.05
C MET A 345 1.56 -19.03 -34.44
N SER A 346 1.93 -20.27 -34.81
CA SER A 346 2.37 -20.57 -36.17
C SER A 346 1.19 -20.54 -37.15
N PRO A 347 1.40 -20.23 -38.45
CA PRO A 347 0.32 -20.23 -39.44
C PRO A 347 -0.47 -21.54 -39.52
N LEU A 348 0.18 -22.68 -39.24
CA LEU A 348 -0.43 -24.01 -39.26
C LEU A 348 -1.36 -24.25 -38.06
N ALA A 349 -1.14 -23.56 -36.94
CA ALA A 349 -1.90 -23.73 -35.71
C ALA A 349 -3.19 -22.89 -35.67
N ILE A 350 -3.39 -21.94 -36.60
CA ILE A 350 -4.54 -21.01 -36.57
C ILE A 350 -5.87 -21.75 -36.55
N LYS A 351 -6.07 -22.72 -37.46
CA LYS A 351 -7.34 -23.48 -37.53
C LYS A 351 -7.58 -24.31 -36.27
N GLN A 352 -6.53 -24.85 -35.67
CA GLN A 352 -6.65 -25.62 -34.44
C GLN A 352 -6.98 -24.69 -33.26
N HIS A 353 -6.33 -23.53 -33.18
CA HIS A 353 -6.56 -22.54 -32.14
C HIS A 353 -7.99 -21.99 -32.16
N ILE A 354 -8.50 -21.60 -33.32
CA ILE A 354 -9.86 -21.02 -33.43
C ILE A 354 -10.91 -22.04 -32.98
N ASN A 355 -10.67 -23.33 -33.23
CA ASN A 355 -11.55 -24.42 -32.78
C ASN A 355 -11.26 -24.91 -31.36
N ASP A 356 -10.22 -24.39 -30.71
CA ASP A 356 -9.87 -24.79 -29.34
C ASP A 356 -10.91 -24.26 -28.35
N LEU A 357 -11.18 -25.05 -27.30
CA LEU A 357 -12.18 -24.75 -26.29
C LEU A 357 -11.89 -23.40 -25.62
N HIS A 358 -10.61 -23.09 -25.37
CA HIS A 358 -10.20 -21.81 -24.82
C HIS A 358 -10.64 -20.62 -25.70
N HIS A 359 -10.38 -20.67 -27.01
CA HIS A 359 -10.75 -19.59 -27.93
C HIS A 359 -12.26 -19.42 -28.02
N GLN A 360 -13.00 -20.53 -28.08
CA GLN A 360 -14.47 -20.52 -28.14
C GLN A 360 -15.08 -19.92 -26.86
N THR A 361 -14.53 -20.22 -25.68
CA THR A 361 -14.97 -19.63 -24.41
C THR A 361 -14.71 -18.13 -24.37
N MET A 362 -13.51 -17.68 -24.77
CA MET A 362 -13.15 -16.26 -24.84
C MET A 362 -14.05 -15.50 -25.82
N LEU A 363 -14.30 -16.07 -27.00
CA LEU A 363 -15.20 -15.50 -28.00
C LEU A 363 -16.65 -15.39 -27.50
N LYS A 364 -17.15 -16.42 -26.80
CA LYS A 364 -18.49 -16.39 -26.20
C LYS A 364 -18.62 -15.28 -25.14
N MET A 365 -17.61 -15.12 -24.28
CA MET A 365 -17.59 -14.04 -23.28
C MET A 365 -17.55 -12.65 -23.94
N HIS A 366 -16.73 -12.49 -24.99
CA HIS A 366 -16.66 -11.23 -25.75
C HIS A 366 -17.99 -10.85 -26.39
N LYS A 367 -18.65 -11.79 -27.08
CA LYS A 367 -19.98 -11.57 -27.68
C LYS A 367 -21.03 -11.21 -26.63
N LYS A 368 -20.99 -11.85 -25.46
CA LYS A 368 -21.88 -11.51 -24.34
C LYS A 368 -21.66 -10.04 -23.91
N ARG A 369 -20.41 -9.60 -23.74
CA ARG A 369 -20.07 -8.20 -23.39
C ARG A 369 -20.59 -7.20 -24.43
N LEU A 370 -20.43 -7.49 -25.72
CA LEU A 370 -20.95 -6.61 -26.78
C LEU A 370 -22.48 -6.54 -26.79
N SER A 371 -23.16 -7.66 -26.54
CA SER A 371 -24.63 -7.66 -26.43
C SER A 371 -25.14 -6.82 -25.24
N THR A 372 -24.44 -6.87 -24.10
CA THR A 372 -24.75 -6.03 -22.94
C THR A 372 -24.56 -4.54 -23.25
N LEU A 373 -23.41 -4.17 -23.83
CA LEU A 373 -23.10 -2.79 -24.22
C LEU A 373 -24.12 -2.22 -25.22
N ASN A 374 -24.53 -3.03 -26.19
CA ASN A 374 -25.57 -2.62 -27.15
C ASN A 374 -26.94 -2.46 -26.48
N THR A 375 -27.24 -3.25 -25.45
CA THR A 375 -28.49 -3.13 -24.68
C THR A 375 -28.49 -1.86 -23.82
N GLU A 376 -27.37 -1.54 -23.15
CA GLU A 376 -27.21 -0.34 -22.31
C GLU A 376 -27.30 0.97 -23.11
N LYS A 377 -26.73 1.00 -24.33
CA LYS A 377 -26.86 2.14 -25.25
C LYS A 377 -28.30 2.39 -25.70
N ASN A 378 -29.13 1.34 -25.79
CA ASN A 378 -30.53 1.47 -26.19
C ASN A 378 -31.45 1.91 -25.02
N ILE A 379 -31.03 1.70 -23.77
CA ILE A 379 -31.77 2.12 -22.57
C ILE A 379 -31.56 3.62 -22.30
N THR A 380 -30.35 4.13 -22.54
CA THR A 380 -29.99 5.54 -22.31
C THR A 380 -30.61 6.53 -23.30
N THR A 381 -31.16 6.06 -24.43
CA THR A 381 -31.77 6.91 -25.45
C THR A 381 -33.29 7.12 -25.29
N ASN A 382 -33.96 6.43 -24.36
CA ASN A 382 -35.43 6.42 -24.27
C ASN A 382 -36.05 6.88 -22.93
N THR A 383 -35.28 7.39 -21.97
CA THR A 383 -35.84 7.76 -20.64
C THR A 383 -36.21 9.25 -20.56
N PRO A 384 -37.47 9.62 -20.23
CA PRO A 384 -37.88 11.01 -20.08
C PRO A 384 -37.31 11.61 -18.80
N ILE A 385 -36.61 12.75 -18.93
CA ILE A 385 -35.98 13.47 -17.83
C ILE A 385 -37.05 14.04 -16.88
N VAL A 386 -37.14 13.48 -15.68
CA VAL A 386 -37.86 14.07 -14.54
C VAL A 386 -36.86 14.88 -13.69
N LYS A 387 -37.08 16.19 -13.60
CA LYS A 387 -36.27 17.12 -12.79
C LYS A 387 -36.61 16.97 -11.31
N ASN A 388 -35.62 16.68 -10.45
CA ASN A 388 -35.66 17.14 -9.05
C ASN A 388 -34.27 17.31 -8.41
N ASN A 389 -34.23 18.16 -7.38
CA ASN A 389 -33.10 18.97 -6.89
C ASN A 389 -31.86 18.21 -6.39
N ASN A 390 -30.69 18.47 -7.02
CA ASN A 390 -29.35 18.09 -6.56
C ASN A 390 -28.31 19.18 -6.91
N THR A 391 -28.54 20.41 -6.44
CA THR A 391 -27.89 21.63 -6.98
C THR A 391 -26.45 21.86 -6.51
N ILE A 392 -25.95 21.13 -5.50
CA ILE A 392 -24.61 21.37 -4.92
C ILE A 392 -23.56 20.48 -5.59
N LYS A 393 -23.82 19.18 -5.77
CA LYS A 393 -22.89 18.25 -6.44
C LYS A 393 -22.73 18.53 -7.94
N ASN A 394 -23.76 19.05 -8.60
CA ASN A 394 -23.65 19.46 -10.00
C ASN A 394 -22.70 20.65 -10.19
N LYS A 395 -22.53 21.52 -9.19
CA LYS A 395 -21.69 22.72 -9.33
C LYS A 395 -20.20 22.36 -9.36
N GLU A 396 -19.76 21.41 -8.55
CA GLU A 396 -18.35 20.96 -8.52
C GLU A 396 -17.95 20.24 -9.82
N ASN A 397 -18.84 19.42 -10.38
CA ASN A 397 -18.58 18.77 -11.68
C ASN A 397 -18.55 19.77 -12.84
N ILE A 398 -19.42 20.79 -12.83
CA ILE A 398 -19.42 21.85 -13.85
C ILE A 398 -18.12 22.66 -13.79
N ASP A 399 -17.59 22.93 -12.59
CA ASP A 399 -16.34 23.69 -12.44
C ASP A 399 -15.13 22.87 -12.93
N LYS A 400 -15.07 21.56 -12.66
CA LYS A 400 -14.01 20.66 -13.17
C LYS A 400 -14.02 20.57 -14.69
N GLU A 401 -15.18 20.35 -15.29
CA GLU A 401 -15.33 20.26 -16.74
C GLU A 401 -15.00 21.60 -17.41
N SER A 402 -15.37 22.73 -16.79
CA SER A 402 -15.01 24.07 -17.26
C SER A 402 -13.51 24.33 -17.20
N VAL A 403 -12.80 23.85 -16.16
CA VAL A 403 -11.34 23.94 -16.07
C VAL A 403 -10.68 23.03 -17.11
N LEU A 404 -11.17 21.80 -17.29
CA LEU A 404 -10.66 20.82 -18.27
C LEU A 404 -10.76 21.35 -19.71
N ASN A 405 -11.90 21.91 -20.07
CA ASN A 405 -12.12 22.50 -21.40
C ASN A 405 -11.28 23.77 -21.66
N ALA A 406 -10.75 24.41 -20.61
CA ALA A 406 -9.97 25.64 -20.69
C ALA A 406 -8.46 25.46 -20.39
N VAL A 407 -7.97 24.22 -20.22
CA VAL A 407 -6.55 23.94 -19.86
C VAL A 407 -5.58 24.63 -20.81
N ASP A 408 -5.76 24.47 -22.12
CA ASP A 408 -4.86 25.05 -23.12
C ASP A 408 -4.82 26.57 -23.03
N LYS A 409 -5.97 27.20 -22.76
CA LYS A 409 -6.10 28.65 -22.57
C LYS A 409 -5.36 29.11 -21.31
N PHE A 410 -5.44 28.35 -20.22
CA PHE A 410 -4.80 28.67 -18.95
C PHE A 410 -3.28 28.44 -18.99
N GLN A 411 -2.83 27.35 -19.61
CA GLN A 411 -1.41 27.07 -19.80
C GLN A 411 -0.73 28.12 -20.69
N LYS A 412 -1.38 28.57 -21.78
CA LYS A 412 -0.91 29.70 -22.60
C LYS A 412 -0.72 31.00 -21.81
N ASN A 413 -1.39 31.15 -20.67
CA ASN A 413 -1.28 32.31 -19.77
C ASN A 413 -0.34 32.07 -18.58
N ASN A 414 0.50 31.03 -18.64
CA ASN A 414 1.44 30.64 -17.59
C ASN A 414 0.76 30.21 -16.27
N ILE A 415 -0.41 29.57 -16.35
CA ILE A 415 -1.03 28.89 -15.20
C ILE A 415 -0.69 27.40 -15.28
N ASN A 416 -0.12 26.86 -14.20
CA ASN A 416 0.07 25.41 -14.05
C ASN A 416 -1.17 24.83 -13.37
N ILE A 417 -1.77 23.79 -13.96
CA ILE A 417 -2.99 23.15 -13.46
C ILE A 417 -2.65 21.70 -13.14
N ASN A 418 -2.90 21.30 -11.89
CA ASN A 418 -2.77 19.91 -11.46
C ASN A 418 -4.16 19.39 -11.08
N PHE A 419 -4.68 18.48 -11.90
CA PHE A 419 -6.00 17.85 -11.72
C PHE A 419 -6.03 16.83 -10.57
N GLU A 420 -4.89 16.20 -10.23
CA GLU A 420 -4.83 15.17 -9.19
C GLU A 420 -5.06 15.74 -7.80
N ILE A 421 -4.60 16.98 -7.58
CA ILE A 421 -4.71 17.67 -6.28
C ILE A 421 -5.63 18.90 -6.37
N GLU A 422 -6.32 19.10 -7.50
CA GLU A 422 -7.20 20.25 -7.75
C GLU A 422 -6.53 21.58 -7.38
N THR A 423 -5.33 21.84 -7.92
CA THR A 423 -4.63 23.13 -7.69
C THR A 423 -4.27 23.82 -9.00
N ALA A 424 -4.36 25.15 -9.00
CA ALA A 424 -3.87 26.00 -10.06
C ALA A 424 -2.85 27.00 -9.50
N VAL A 425 -1.70 27.16 -10.16
CA VAL A 425 -0.64 28.09 -9.71
C VAL A 425 -0.20 28.97 -10.87
N CYS A 426 -0.22 30.29 -10.67
CA CYS A 426 0.26 31.23 -11.66
C CYS A 426 1.80 31.34 -11.64
N LYS A 427 2.48 30.94 -12.71
CA LYS A 427 3.95 31.04 -12.80
C LYS A 427 4.46 32.50 -12.88
N LYS A 428 3.60 33.48 -13.20
CA LYS A 428 4.00 34.90 -13.28
C LYS A 428 4.17 35.55 -11.91
N CYS A 429 3.40 35.11 -10.91
CA CYS A 429 3.41 35.72 -9.57
C CYS A 429 3.48 34.71 -8.42
N SER A 430 3.60 33.43 -8.74
CA SER A 430 3.67 32.31 -7.79
C SER A 430 2.48 32.19 -6.83
N LYS A 431 1.33 32.81 -7.16
CA LYS A 431 0.10 32.68 -6.37
C LYS A 431 -0.61 31.36 -6.70
N GLN A 432 -1.04 30.66 -5.66
CA GLN A 432 -2.01 29.58 -5.75
C GLN A 432 -3.41 30.18 -5.96
N LEU A 433 -4.17 29.59 -6.87
CA LEU A 433 -5.51 30.00 -7.28
C LEU A 433 -6.48 28.89 -6.95
N ASP A 434 -7.72 29.26 -6.64
CA ASP A 434 -8.81 28.29 -6.50
C ASP A 434 -9.00 27.52 -7.82
N PHE A 435 -9.31 26.23 -7.72
CA PHE A 435 -9.53 25.35 -8.87
C PHE A 435 -10.91 25.58 -9.50
N ASN A 436 -11.13 26.80 -9.96
CA ASN A 436 -12.35 27.26 -10.59
C ASN A 436 -11.99 28.10 -11.82
N ALA A 437 -12.59 27.80 -12.97
CA ALA A 437 -12.28 28.46 -14.22
C ALA A 437 -12.43 29.99 -14.15
N GLN A 438 -13.44 30.49 -13.43
CA GLN A 438 -13.69 31.92 -13.28
C GLN A 438 -12.60 32.60 -12.42
N SER A 439 -12.17 31.97 -11.33
CA SER A 439 -11.08 32.47 -10.48
C SER A 439 -9.77 32.57 -11.25
N ILE A 440 -9.46 31.54 -12.05
CA ILE A 440 -8.26 31.51 -12.91
C ILE A 440 -8.34 32.60 -13.98
N GLU A 441 -9.48 32.77 -14.66
CA GLU A 441 -9.66 33.82 -15.66
C GLU A 441 -9.55 35.23 -15.09
N ASN A 442 -10.14 35.47 -13.92
CA ASN A 442 -10.06 36.76 -13.25
C ASN A 442 -8.61 37.11 -12.92
N HIS A 443 -7.84 36.14 -12.41
CA HIS A 443 -6.42 36.33 -12.15
C HIS A 443 -5.61 36.62 -13.43
N ILE A 444 -5.90 35.95 -14.55
CA ILE A 444 -5.26 36.23 -15.84
C ILE A 444 -5.55 37.69 -16.28
N LYS A 445 -6.78 38.19 -16.07
CA LYS A 445 -7.16 39.57 -16.39
C LYS A 445 -6.43 40.59 -15.50
N GLU A 446 -6.12 40.27 -14.25
CA GLU A 446 -5.32 41.14 -13.37
C GLU A 446 -3.93 41.41 -13.95
N HIS A 447 -3.27 40.39 -14.48
CA HIS A 447 -1.98 40.55 -15.18
C HIS A 447 -2.08 41.42 -16.44
N GLY A 448 -3.23 41.39 -17.12
CA GLY A 448 -3.51 42.25 -18.28
C GLY A 448 -3.63 43.73 -17.91
N LYS A 449 -4.22 44.04 -16.75
CA LYS A 449 -4.42 45.42 -16.28
C LYS A 449 -3.13 46.09 -15.82
N ILE A 450 -2.19 45.33 -15.26
CA ILE A 450 -0.91 45.87 -14.76
C ILE A 450 -0.03 46.35 -15.92
N LYS A 451 -0.13 45.74 -17.12
CA LYS A 451 0.65 46.14 -18.30
C LYS A 451 0.25 47.51 -18.88
N ASN A 452 -0.97 47.99 -18.65
CA ASN A 452 -1.47 49.24 -19.23
C ASN A 452 -1.26 50.48 -18.33
N LYS A 453 -0.60 50.35 -17.18
CA LYS A 453 -0.37 51.47 -16.24
C LYS A 453 1.07 51.98 -16.18
N ASN A 454 1.98 51.43 -16.97
CA ASN A 454 3.41 51.76 -16.91
C ASN A 454 3.93 52.67 -18.04
N ASP A 455 3.07 53.26 -18.86
CA ASP A 455 3.52 54.21 -19.91
C ASP A 455 3.72 55.67 -19.41
N ASP A 456 3.47 55.97 -18.14
CA ASP A 456 3.52 57.36 -17.62
C ASP A 456 4.33 57.56 -16.32
N ARG A 457 5.40 56.78 -16.09
CA ARG A 457 6.34 57.07 -14.98
C ARG A 457 7.80 57.16 -15.40
N LYS A 458 8.27 58.40 -15.36
CA LYS A 458 9.67 58.86 -15.37
C LYS A 458 10.60 57.94 -14.57
N GLU A 459 11.75 57.70 -15.20
CA GLU A 459 12.90 56.96 -14.73
C GLU A 459 13.43 57.42 -13.37
N ILE A 460 13.77 56.46 -12.51
CA ILE A 460 14.75 56.62 -11.43
C ILE A 460 15.78 55.49 -11.63
N PRO A 461 17.09 55.79 -11.70
CA PRO A 461 18.11 54.82 -12.07
C PRO A 461 18.59 54.05 -10.83
N LEU A 462 18.62 52.72 -10.94
CA LEU A 462 19.49 51.88 -10.12
C LEU A 462 20.17 50.89 -11.06
N GLY A 463 21.42 51.21 -11.37
CA GLY A 463 22.30 50.41 -12.20
C GLY A 463 22.79 49.18 -11.45
N LEU A 464 22.84 48.06 -12.16
CA LEU A 464 23.98 47.16 -12.11
C LEU A 464 24.10 46.49 -13.48
N ASP A 465 25.12 46.89 -14.22
CA ASP A 465 25.48 46.35 -15.52
C ASP A 465 25.95 44.89 -15.38
N ILE A 466 25.31 43.99 -16.13
CA ILE A 466 25.95 42.74 -16.57
C ILE A 466 25.82 42.67 -18.09
N THR A 467 26.99 42.57 -18.69
CA THR A 467 27.33 42.62 -20.11
C THR A 467 26.51 41.68 -20.99
N LYS A 468 26.05 42.25 -22.11
CA LYS A 468 25.52 41.57 -23.30
C LYS A 468 26.64 40.83 -24.01
N ASP A 469 26.40 39.55 -24.36
CA ASP A 469 26.82 38.97 -25.63
C ASP A 469 26.03 37.67 -25.91
N LEU A 470 25.66 37.50 -27.19
CA LEU A 470 25.08 36.33 -27.89
C LEU A 470 23.53 36.12 -27.95
N PRO A 471 23.02 35.48 -29.03
CA PRO A 471 21.96 36.06 -29.85
C PRO A 471 20.63 35.30 -29.85
N SER A 472 19.59 36.10 -30.10
CA SER A 472 18.34 35.84 -30.84
C SER A 472 17.95 34.40 -31.25
N ASN A 473 16.70 34.08 -30.88
CA ASN A 473 15.79 33.05 -31.40
C ASN A 473 16.05 31.59 -31.02
N LYS A 474 15.20 31.07 -30.12
CA LYS A 474 14.55 29.76 -30.25
C LYS A 474 13.33 29.67 -29.32
N GLU A 475 12.16 29.63 -29.94
CA GLU A 475 10.91 29.18 -29.34
C GLU A 475 11.06 27.72 -28.92
N THR A 476 10.73 27.39 -27.67
CA THR A 476 10.61 26.01 -27.20
C THR A 476 9.15 25.57 -27.21
N SER A 477 8.68 25.14 -28.39
CA SER A 477 7.48 24.30 -28.49
C SER A 477 7.85 22.85 -28.22
N LEU A 478 7.45 22.31 -27.07
CA LEU A 478 7.47 20.86 -26.83
C LEU A 478 6.18 20.27 -27.40
N TYR A 479 6.20 19.89 -28.67
CA TYR A 479 5.34 18.84 -29.22
C TYR A 479 6.23 17.77 -29.84
N THR A 480 6.12 16.56 -29.31
CA THR A 480 6.69 15.33 -29.85
C THR A 480 6.00 14.97 -31.16
N THR A 481 6.77 14.87 -32.24
CA THR A 481 6.35 14.20 -33.49
C THR A 481 7.47 13.26 -33.98
N PRO A 482 7.12 12.24 -34.79
CA PRO A 482 7.67 10.90 -34.69
C PRO A 482 8.93 10.66 -35.52
N VAL A 483 9.78 9.78 -35.02
CA VAL A 483 11.05 9.38 -35.66
C VAL A 483 10.77 8.50 -36.88
N LYS A 484 11.05 9.02 -38.08
CA LYS A 484 11.32 8.21 -39.29
C LYS A 484 12.76 7.71 -39.21
N ILE A 485 12.96 6.39 -39.17
CA ILE A 485 14.28 5.78 -39.39
C ILE A 485 14.40 5.32 -40.83
N ASN A 486 15.39 5.88 -41.52
CA ASN A 486 15.79 5.51 -42.86
C ASN A 486 16.66 4.25 -42.81
N LYS A 487 16.38 3.29 -43.70
CA LYS A 487 17.18 2.08 -43.95
C LYS A 487 18.52 2.47 -44.58
N GLU A 488 19.63 2.02 -44.01
CA GLU A 488 20.80 1.46 -44.73
C GLU A 488 21.98 1.17 -43.78
N LYS A 489 22.73 0.11 -44.11
CA LYS A 489 23.94 -0.45 -43.45
C LYS A 489 23.73 -1.51 -42.37
N GLN A 490 23.26 -2.67 -42.81
CA GLN A 490 23.74 -3.95 -42.30
C GLN A 490 24.71 -4.55 -43.32
N GLU A 491 25.98 -4.70 -42.95
CA GLU A 491 26.82 -5.82 -43.39
C GLU A 491 28.11 -5.88 -42.57
N LYS A 492 28.47 -7.11 -42.17
CA LYS A 492 29.69 -7.56 -41.46
C LYS A 492 29.69 -7.40 -39.93
N ILE A 493 29.40 -8.50 -39.23
CA ILE A 493 30.41 -9.37 -38.61
C ILE A 493 29.66 -10.63 -38.11
N LYS A 494 29.91 -11.74 -38.79
CA LYS A 494 29.71 -13.11 -38.27
C LYS A 494 30.99 -13.50 -37.53
N ASP A 495 30.82 -14.44 -36.60
CA ASP A 495 31.85 -15.22 -35.90
C ASP A 495 32.42 -14.58 -34.62
N MET A 496 31.88 -15.00 -33.47
CA MET A 496 32.65 -15.65 -32.39
C MET A 496 31.70 -16.00 -31.24
N THR A 497 31.22 -17.25 -31.24
CA THR A 497 30.70 -17.95 -30.07
C THR A 497 31.84 -18.37 -29.13
N ASP A 498 31.48 -18.50 -27.86
CA ASP A 498 32.19 -19.19 -26.77
C ASP A 498 33.44 -18.53 -26.18
N SER A 499 33.24 -17.78 -25.07
CA SER A 499 34.06 -17.81 -23.84
C SER A 499 33.72 -16.66 -22.88
N LYS A 500 33.14 -16.96 -21.70
CA LYS A 500 33.54 -16.47 -20.35
C LYS A 500 32.36 -16.37 -19.37
N ILE A 501 32.26 -17.43 -18.56
CA ILE A 501 31.86 -17.34 -17.16
C ILE A 501 33.11 -16.93 -16.36
N LYS A 502 33.13 -15.71 -15.80
CA LYS A 502 33.90 -15.24 -14.63
C LYS A 502 33.69 -13.74 -14.44
N LYS A 503 32.83 -13.35 -13.50
CA LYS A 503 32.57 -11.96 -13.10
C LYS A 503 32.62 -11.85 -11.58
N GLU A 504 33.83 -11.94 -11.03
CA GLU A 504 34.16 -11.60 -9.62
C GLU A 504 35.35 -10.64 -9.52
N SER A 505 35.88 -10.14 -10.64
CA SER A 505 37.11 -9.33 -10.68
C SER A 505 36.90 -7.82 -10.72
N SER A 506 35.70 -7.29 -10.48
CA SER A 506 35.44 -5.83 -10.59
C SER A 506 35.47 -5.09 -9.26
N PHE A 507 35.56 -5.77 -8.11
CA PHE A 507 35.59 -5.09 -6.80
C PHE A 507 37.01 -4.69 -6.36
N THR A 508 38.03 -5.38 -6.87
CA THR A 508 39.43 -5.10 -6.53
C THR A 508 40.00 -3.87 -7.24
N SER A 509 39.43 -3.47 -8.39
CA SER A 509 39.86 -2.25 -9.09
C SER A 509 39.48 -0.98 -8.33
N ASP A 510 38.26 -0.93 -7.77
CA ASP A 510 37.73 0.28 -7.11
C ASP A 510 38.41 0.57 -5.76
N LEU A 511 38.82 -0.48 -5.04
CA LEU A 511 39.55 -0.35 -3.77
C LEU A 511 40.95 0.25 -3.96
N ASN A 512 41.66 -0.16 -5.01
CA ASN A 512 42.98 0.39 -5.32
C ASN A 512 42.87 1.88 -5.70
N GLU A 513 41.84 2.28 -6.44
CA GLU A 513 41.62 3.68 -6.79
C GLU A 513 41.30 4.53 -5.56
N LEU A 514 40.43 4.04 -4.67
CA LEU A 514 40.10 4.67 -3.39
C LEU A 514 41.33 4.83 -2.48
N GLN A 515 42.16 3.78 -2.35
CA GLN A 515 43.35 3.82 -1.52
C GLN A 515 44.41 4.77 -2.10
N THR A 516 44.53 4.83 -3.43
CA THR A 516 45.43 5.77 -4.13
C THR A 516 44.96 7.22 -3.92
N TYR A 517 43.65 7.48 -4.09
CA TYR A 517 43.08 8.81 -3.88
C TYR A 517 43.17 9.28 -2.42
N ALA A 518 42.96 8.38 -1.45
CA ALA A 518 43.13 8.65 -0.02
C ALA A 518 44.58 9.05 0.30
N LYS A 519 45.56 8.29 -0.20
CA LYS A 519 46.99 8.59 -0.01
C LYS A 519 47.38 9.95 -0.61
N GLN A 520 46.89 10.26 -1.82
CA GLN A 520 47.16 11.54 -2.49
C GLN A 520 46.64 12.77 -1.70
N ASN A 521 45.67 12.57 -0.80
CA ASN A 521 45.01 13.64 -0.04
C ASN A 521 45.32 13.60 1.46
N ASN A 522 46.42 12.95 1.87
CA ASN A 522 46.81 12.77 3.28
C ASN A 522 45.72 12.10 4.13
N MET A 523 45.11 11.03 3.61
CA MET A 523 44.15 10.21 4.34
C MET A 523 44.71 8.79 4.56
N THR A 524 44.39 8.21 5.71
CA THR A 524 44.82 6.87 6.13
C THR A 524 43.68 5.89 5.99
N TYR A 525 43.88 4.83 5.20
CA TYR A 525 42.90 3.76 5.05
C TYR A 525 42.95 2.82 6.27
N LYS A 526 41.82 2.62 6.96
CA LYS A 526 41.68 1.68 8.08
C LYS A 526 41.02 0.39 7.58
N ASP A 527 41.83 -0.58 7.15
CA ASP A 527 41.35 -1.86 6.60
C ASP A 527 40.33 -2.58 7.51
N ASN A 528 40.62 -2.60 8.81
CA ASN A 528 39.80 -3.31 9.80
C ASN A 528 38.38 -2.74 9.95
N GLU A 529 38.20 -1.44 9.67
CA GLU A 529 36.93 -0.74 9.91
C GLU A 529 36.19 -0.39 8.63
N LYS A 530 36.78 -0.65 7.45
CA LYS A 530 36.23 -0.21 6.16
C LYS A 530 35.95 1.32 6.14
N LYS A 531 36.90 2.11 6.65
CA LYS A 531 36.83 3.58 6.73
C LYS A 531 38.12 4.24 6.27
N ILE A 532 38.03 5.51 5.91
CA ILE A 532 39.18 6.35 5.53
C ILE A 532 39.28 7.52 6.50
N HIS A 533 40.39 7.62 7.23
CA HIS A 533 40.64 8.70 8.17
C HIS A 533 41.33 9.88 7.48
N CYS A 534 40.74 11.06 7.48
CA CYS A 534 41.40 12.26 6.96
C CYS A 534 42.32 12.87 8.02
N ASN A 535 43.64 12.77 7.85
CA ASN A 535 44.60 13.28 8.85
C ASN A 535 44.58 14.82 8.95
N LYS A 536 44.14 15.53 7.91
CA LYS A 536 44.03 17.00 7.93
C LYS A 536 42.86 17.51 8.77
N CYS A 537 41.74 16.78 8.76
CA CYS A 537 40.50 17.17 9.43
C CYS A 537 40.26 16.37 10.71
N ASN A 538 41.03 15.30 10.94
CA ASN A 538 40.89 14.36 12.05
C ASN A 538 39.49 13.72 12.14
N ILE A 539 38.92 13.34 10.99
CA ILE A 539 37.59 12.69 10.89
C ILE A 539 37.68 11.38 10.11
N ASP A 540 36.83 10.41 10.45
CA ASP A 540 36.68 9.15 9.73
C ASP A 540 35.53 9.24 8.70
N LEU A 541 35.83 8.92 7.44
CA LEU A 541 34.91 8.94 6.31
C LEU A 541 34.52 7.53 5.87
N THR A 542 33.30 7.37 5.37
CA THR A 542 32.82 6.13 4.76
C THR A 542 33.50 5.87 3.42
N LEU A 543 33.70 4.59 3.09
CA LEU A 543 34.33 4.07 1.87
C LEU A 543 33.51 4.36 0.60
N SER A 544 33.51 5.62 0.17
CA SER A 544 32.87 6.06 -1.07
C SER A 544 33.71 7.13 -1.75
N MET A 545 34.04 6.90 -3.03
CA MET A 545 34.84 7.85 -3.81
C MET A 545 34.15 9.22 -3.93
N LYS A 546 32.81 9.25 -3.95
CA LYS A 546 32.02 10.48 -3.99
C LYS A 546 32.22 11.31 -2.71
N ILE A 547 32.12 10.68 -1.54
CA ILE A 547 32.27 11.33 -0.23
C ILE A 547 33.70 11.84 -0.06
N LEU A 548 34.71 11.07 -0.46
CA LEU A 548 36.10 11.51 -0.40
C LEU A 548 36.38 12.73 -1.27
N LYS A 549 35.92 12.71 -2.53
CA LYS A 549 36.12 13.84 -3.46
C LYS A 549 35.43 15.10 -2.99
N GLU A 550 34.23 14.97 -2.42
CA GLU A 550 33.48 16.09 -1.83
C GLU A 550 34.19 16.67 -0.61
N HIS A 551 34.63 15.82 0.32
CA HIS A 551 35.38 16.25 1.51
C HIS A 551 36.67 17.01 1.15
N VAL A 552 37.47 16.47 0.22
CA VAL A 552 38.69 17.14 -0.27
C VAL A 552 38.35 18.49 -0.93
N SER A 553 37.28 18.54 -1.73
CA SER A 553 36.92 19.76 -2.46
C SER A 553 36.43 20.89 -1.55
N LEU A 554 35.72 20.56 -0.47
CA LEU A 554 35.13 21.55 0.44
C LEU A 554 36.11 21.99 1.54
N GLU A 555 36.78 21.04 2.19
CA GLU A 555 37.54 21.31 3.42
C GLU A 555 39.02 21.59 3.17
N HIS A 556 39.63 21.00 2.13
CA HIS A 556 41.06 21.22 1.86
C HIS A 556 41.33 22.48 1.03
N LYS A 557 40.34 22.98 0.26
CA LYS A 557 40.50 24.21 -0.53
C LYS A 557 40.43 25.50 0.29
N LYS A 558 39.75 25.50 1.43
CA LYS A 558 39.62 26.69 2.29
C LYS A 558 40.90 27.09 3.04
N LYS A 559 41.94 26.25 3.07
CA LYS A 559 43.17 26.48 3.87
C LYS A 559 44.42 26.86 3.09
N ASN A 560 44.35 26.99 1.76
CA ASN A 560 45.52 27.35 0.92
C ASN A 560 45.63 28.84 0.60
N GLU A 561 44.79 29.71 1.17
CA GLU A 561 45.06 31.15 1.21
C GLU A 561 45.89 31.43 2.47
N GLU A 562 47.20 31.59 2.30
CA GLU A 562 48.15 31.97 3.35
C GLU A 562 47.79 33.33 3.96
N PRO A 563 47.57 33.43 5.29
CA PRO A 563 47.74 34.67 6.02
C PRO A 563 49.20 34.77 6.49
N SER A 564 49.86 35.85 6.09
CA SER A 564 51.16 36.24 6.58
C SER A 564 51.18 36.37 8.11
N HIS A 565 52.30 35.94 8.69
CA HIS A 565 52.60 35.85 10.11
C HIS A 565 52.09 37.00 10.99
N GLY A 566 51.28 36.66 12.01
CA GLY A 566 50.92 37.55 13.10
C GLY A 566 50.22 36.80 14.26
N ASN A 567 51.03 36.38 15.23
CA ASN A 567 50.74 35.93 16.60
C ASN A 567 49.32 35.46 17.01
N LEU A 568 49.34 34.22 17.54
CA LEU A 568 48.40 33.61 18.49
C LEU A 568 47.67 34.63 19.40
N THR A 569 46.34 34.72 19.27
CA THR A 569 45.37 34.16 20.23
C THR A 569 43.94 34.60 19.88
N SER A 570 43.02 33.62 19.94
CA SER A 570 41.56 33.77 20.10
C SER A 570 40.65 33.98 18.87
N LYS A 571 39.75 33.00 18.70
CA LYS A 571 38.36 33.08 18.21
C LYS A 571 38.14 33.48 16.75
N SER A 572 38.22 32.53 15.82
CA SER A 572 37.33 32.56 14.64
C SER A 572 36.01 31.87 14.97
N LYS A 573 35.17 32.57 15.75
CA LYS A 573 33.72 32.36 15.66
C LYS A 573 33.34 32.82 14.26
N GLN A 574 33.16 31.88 13.33
CA GLN A 574 32.29 32.15 12.19
C GLN A 574 30.91 32.38 12.81
N ILE A 575 30.57 33.66 13.01
CA ILE A 575 29.25 34.08 13.41
C ILE A 575 28.41 33.81 12.17
N ASP A 576 27.87 32.60 12.08
CA ASP A 576 26.72 32.33 11.24
C ASP A 576 25.73 33.43 11.57
N LYS A 577 25.35 34.19 10.54
CA LYS A 577 24.44 35.32 10.64
C LYS A 577 23.21 34.81 11.37
N GLU A 578 23.07 35.18 12.64
CA GLU A 578 22.12 34.57 13.56
C GLU A 578 20.72 34.77 12.99
N ILE A 579 20.17 33.71 12.40
CA ILE A 579 18.82 33.75 11.84
C ILE A 579 17.91 33.89 13.06
N ASN A 580 17.22 35.03 13.14
CA ASN A 580 16.29 35.35 14.21
C ASN A 580 15.02 34.49 14.07
N LEU A 581 15.16 33.20 14.40
CA LEU A 581 14.05 32.26 14.49
C LEU A 581 13.27 32.58 15.76
N ILE A 582 11.94 32.68 15.64
CA ILE A 582 11.08 32.74 16.82
C ILE A 582 11.02 31.33 17.40
N LYS A 583 11.58 31.15 18.59
CA LYS A 583 11.59 29.90 19.33
C LYS A 583 10.94 30.08 20.68
N ILE A 584 10.17 29.10 21.14
CA ILE A 584 9.58 29.11 22.48
C ILE A 584 9.92 27.82 23.22
N PRO A 585 10.09 27.84 24.56
CA PRO A 585 10.36 26.62 25.31
C PRO A 585 9.30 25.53 25.07
N THR A 586 9.73 24.28 24.93
CA THR A 586 8.86 23.14 24.61
C THR A 586 7.74 22.99 25.63
N ARG A 587 8.02 23.19 26.92
CA ARG A 587 6.99 23.17 27.98
C ARG A 587 5.89 24.23 27.78
N SER A 588 6.23 25.37 27.17
CA SER A 588 5.28 26.45 26.89
C SER A 588 4.54 26.21 25.57
N PHE A 589 5.18 25.54 24.62
CA PHE A 589 4.56 25.17 23.35
C PHE A 589 3.50 24.06 23.51
N ILE A 590 3.80 23.05 24.32
CA ILE A 590 2.93 21.89 24.50
C ILE A 590 1.82 22.24 25.49
N VAL A 591 0.67 22.64 24.96
CA VAL A 591 -0.56 22.89 25.71
C VAL A 591 -1.26 21.58 26.04
N SER A 592 -1.25 20.64 25.09
CA SER A 592 -1.79 19.29 25.29
C SER A 592 -0.89 18.27 24.60
N ALA A 593 -0.70 17.12 25.25
CA ALA A 593 -0.13 15.96 24.59
C ALA A 593 -0.89 14.71 25.04
N VAL A 594 -1.24 13.87 24.08
CA VAL A 594 -1.93 12.60 24.35
C VAL A 594 -1.13 11.49 23.71
N ALA A 595 -0.68 10.54 24.54
CA ALA A 595 -0.05 9.32 24.07
C ALA A 595 -1.13 8.31 23.70
N ILE A 596 -1.05 7.79 22.48
CA ILE A 596 -1.94 6.74 21.98
C ILE A 596 -1.14 5.45 21.88
N ASP A 597 -1.69 4.39 22.45
CA ASP A 597 -1.11 3.06 22.38
C ASP A 597 -1.39 2.43 21.02
N SER A 598 -0.70 2.95 20.01
CA SER A 598 -0.72 2.43 18.64
C SER A 598 0.51 1.56 18.39
N LEU A 599 0.54 0.89 17.24
CA LEU A 599 1.69 0.09 16.78
C LEU A 599 3.02 0.86 16.82
N HIS A 600 2.98 2.18 16.68
CA HIS A 600 4.16 3.04 16.64
C HIS A 600 4.39 3.83 17.93
N LYS A 601 3.50 3.73 18.93
CA LYS A 601 3.47 4.59 20.12
C LYS A 601 3.55 6.07 19.71
N GLU A 602 2.41 6.60 19.29
CA GLU A 602 2.30 7.98 18.79
C GLU A 602 1.96 8.94 19.93
N ILE A 603 2.51 10.14 19.87
CA ILE A 603 2.15 11.28 20.71
C ILE A 603 1.52 12.34 19.83
N ILE A 604 0.28 12.70 20.19
CA ILE A 604 -0.46 13.80 19.56
C ILE A 604 -0.26 15.07 20.38
N ILE A 605 0.42 16.06 19.81
CA ILE A 605 0.74 17.34 20.44
C ILE A 605 -0.19 18.42 19.88
N ASN A 606 -0.88 19.14 20.78
CA ASN A 606 -1.77 20.26 20.47
C ASN A 606 -2.82 19.95 19.39
N ASP A 607 -3.22 18.67 19.23
CA ASP A 607 -4.09 18.18 18.14
C ASP A 607 -3.60 18.52 16.73
N LYS A 608 -2.31 18.85 16.59
CA LYS A 608 -1.70 19.34 15.36
C LYS A 608 -0.55 18.49 14.87
N PHE A 609 0.21 17.89 15.78
CA PHE A 609 1.40 17.12 15.44
C PHE A 609 1.24 15.69 15.95
N CYS A 610 1.42 14.71 15.06
CA CYS A 610 1.52 13.30 15.41
C CYS A 610 2.99 12.88 15.23
N ILE A 611 3.67 12.56 16.32
CA ILE A 611 5.07 12.11 16.27
C ILE A 611 5.27 10.85 17.10
N ASN A 612 6.29 10.08 16.74
CA ASN A 612 6.69 8.89 17.50
C ASN A 612 7.17 9.25 18.92
N LEU A 613 6.88 8.41 19.91
CA LEU A 613 7.31 8.54 21.31
C LEU A 613 8.83 8.76 21.45
N PHE A 614 9.67 8.03 20.70
CA PHE A 614 11.11 8.21 20.76
C PHE A 614 11.54 9.57 20.22
N SER A 615 10.90 10.05 19.15
CA SER A 615 11.11 11.40 18.66
C SER A 615 10.75 12.41 19.75
N PHE A 616 9.56 12.29 20.36
CA PHE A 616 9.14 13.15 21.46
C PHE A 616 10.18 13.22 22.59
N CYS A 617 10.73 12.09 23.00
CA CYS A 617 11.74 12.01 24.07
C CYS A 617 13.18 12.30 23.59
N LEU A 618 13.41 12.73 22.35
CA LEU A 618 14.76 12.97 21.80
C LEU A 618 15.66 11.73 21.88
N MET A 619 15.13 10.56 21.52
CA MET A 619 15.84 9.28 21.51
C MET A 619 15.71 8.60 20.15
N PHE A 620 16.71 7.80 19.77
CA PHE A 620 16.61 6.90 18.61
C PHE A 620 17.20 5.53 18.94
N SER A 621 16.77 4.50 18.21
CA SER A 621 17.27 3.13 18.40
C SER A 621 18.48 2.87 17.51
N GLN A 622 19.58 2.42 18.09
CA GLN A 622 20.77 1.93 17.40
C GLN A 622 21.29 0.66 18.08
N ASN A 623 21.47 -0.42 17.32
CA ASN A 623 22.08 -1.67 17.81
C ASN A 623 21.43 -2.23 19.10
N LYS A 624 20.08 -2.25 19.16
CA LYS A 624 19.28 -2.69 20.33
C LYS A 624 19.45 -1.83 21.60
N ARG A 625 20.14 -0.70 21.50
CA ARG A 625 20.23 0.32 22.56
C ARG A 625 19.51 1.57 22.09
N LEU A 626 19.05 2.37 23.03
CA LEU A 626 18.52 3.69 22.73
C LEU A 626 19.63 4.71 22.94
N THR A 627 19.79 5.65 22.03
CA THR A 627 20.68 6.79 22.22
C THR A 627 19.82 8.01 22.51
N CYS A 628 20.07 8.65 23.64
CA CYS A 628 19.43 9.92 23.96
C CYS A 628 20.22 11.07 23.36
N ILE A 629 19.62 11.78 22.39
CA ILE A 629 20.20 12.95 21.72
C ILE A 629 20.42 14.09 22.73
N ALA A 630 19.45 14.27 23.63
CA ALA A 630 19.49 15.33 24.65
C ALA A 630 20.64 15.12 25.65
N CYS A 631 20.76 13.90 26.19
CA CYS A 631 21.72 13.59 27.24
C CYS A 631 23.11 13.19 26.72
N ASP A 632 23.21 12.92 25.41
CA ASP A 632 24.37 12.37 24.72
C ASP A 632 24.88 11.07 25.37
N CYS A 633 23.97 10.11 25.57
CA CYS A 633 24.29 8.84 26.21
C CYS A 633 23.53 7.64 25.62
N SER A 634 24.10 6.45 25.78
CA SER A 634 23.46 5.19 25.36
C SER A 634 22.76 4.49 26.51
N VAL A 635 21.44 4.38 26.40
CA VAL A 635 20.52 3.85 27.40
C VAL A 635 20.10 2.42 26.99
N PRO A 636 20.30 1.41 27.85
CA PRO A 636 19.71 0.09 27.65
C PRO A 636 18.19 0.19 27.55
N PHE A 637 17.57 -0.60 26.67
CA PHE A 637 16.12 -0.52 26.44
C PHE A 637 15.30 -0.70 27.74
N GLN A 638 15.72 -1.61 28.61
CA GLN A 638 15.11 -1.87 29.93
C GLN A 638 15.19 -0.69 30.91
N ASP A 639 16.16 0.21 30.73
CA ASP A 639 16.35 1.38 31.58
C ASP A 639 15.82 2.67 30.92
N PHE A 640 15.07 2.54 29.82
CA PHE A 640 14.43 3.65 29.11
C PHE A 640 13.63 4.53 30.08
N HIS A 641 12.77 3.94 30.88
CA HIS A 641 11.92 4.67 31.84
C HIS A 641 12.74 5.39 32.91
N LYS A 642 13.68 4.69 33.55
CA LYS A 642 14.58 5.28 34.53
C LYS A 642 15.37 6.45 33.96
N HIS A 643 15.72 6.41 32.67
CA HIS A 643 16.41 7.51 32.01
C HIS A 643 15.51 8.74 31.82
N LEU A 644 14.26 8.54 31.38
CA LEU A 644 13.29 9.63 31.23
C LEU A 644 13.03 10.34 32.55
N ASP A 645 13.07 9.61 33.67
CA ASP A 645 12.89 10.13 35.02
C ASP A 645 14.15 10.84 35.58
N THR A 646 15.27 10.86 34.85
CA THR A 646 16.45 11.60 35.31
C THR A 646 16.21 13.10 35.18
N GLU A 647 16.53 13.84 36.25
CA GLU A 647 16.41 15.30 36.28
C GLU A 647 17.15 15.97 35.11
N LYS A 648 18.31 15.42 34.70
CA LYS A 648 19.06 15.89 33.54
C LYS A 648 18.23 15.82 32.25
N HIS A 649 17.55 14.71 32.01
CA HIS A 649 16.76 14.51 30.79
C HIS A 649 15.54 15.45 30.78
N GLU A 650 14.81 15.48 31.90
CA GLU A 650 13.64 16.34 32.08
C GLU A 650 13.99 17.82 31.86
N GLN A 651 15.08 18.31 32.48
CA GLN A 651 15.51 19.70 32.30
C GLN A 651 15.85 20.04 30.84
N ILE A 652 16.45 19.11 30.08
CA ILE A 652 16.78 19.37 28.67
C ILE A 652 15.51 19.36 27.81
N LEU A 653 14.59 18.41 28.03
CA LEU A 653 13.31 18.41 27.33
C LEU A 653 12.52 19.70 27.60
N ASP A 654 12.42 20.12 28.86
CA ASP A 654 11.69 21.34 29.24
C ASP A 654 12.31 22.62 28.68
N LYS A 655 13.65 22.69 28.65
CA LYS A 655 14.41 23.86 28.18
C LYS A 655 14.63 23.88 26.67
N SER A 656 14.43 22.76 25.97
CA SER A 656 14.50 22.73 24.51
C SER A 656 13.53 23.73 23.90
N LEU A 657 13.89 24.32 22.75
CA LEU A 657 13.11 25.38 22.13
C LEU A 657 12.42 24.86 20.86
N VAL A 658 11.11 25.04 20.73
CA VAL A 658 10.35 24.74 19.51
C VAL A 658 10.39 25.95 18.58
N VAL A 659 10.72 25.73 17.31
CA VAL A 659 10.68 26.77 16.27
C VAL A 659 9.24 26.96 15.80
N VAL A 660 8.65 28.14 16.04
CA VAL A 660 7.20 28.37 15.80
C VAL A 660 6.88 29.08 14.48
N GLN A 661 7.89 29.55 13.75
CA GLN A 661 7.70 30.19 12.44
C GLN A 661 7.20 29.22 11.36
N LEU A 662 7.36 27.91 11.58
CA LEU A 662 6.97 26.86 10.65
C LEU A 662 5.72 26.15 11.18
N GLU A 663 4.53 26.65 10.82
CA GLU A 663 3.25 26.19 11.41
C GLU A 663 3.00 24.67 11.30
N ASN A 664 3.51 24.04 10.24
CA ASN A 664 3.32 22.62 9.95
C ASN A 664 4.53 21.75 10.29
N GLU A 665 5.56 22.33 10.90
CA GLU A 665 6.80 21.62 11.23
C GLU A 665 7.02 21.59 12.74
N PHE A 666 7.31 20.41 13.28
CA PHE A 666 7.68 20.26 14.68
C PHE A 666 9.20 20.14 14.78
N ILE A 667 9.90 21.28 14.80
CA ILE A 667 11.36 21.35 14.91
C ILE A 667 11.76 21.85 16.29
N ARG A 668 12.69 21.15 16.95
CA ARG A 668 13.20 21.52 18.27
C ARG A 668 14.70 21.79 18.25
N GLU A 669 15.11 22.91 18.80
CA GLU A 669 16.50 23.15 19.18
C GLU A 669 16.74 22.57 20.57
N TYR A 670 17.38 21.39 20.63
CA TYR A 670 17.66 20.69 21.90
C TYR A 670 19.01 21.11 22.50
N LYS A 671 19.89 21.70 21.69
CA LYS A 671 21.16 22.31 22.06
C LYS A 671 21.37 23.55 21.17
N PRO A 672 21.99 24.64 21.64
CA PRO A 672 22.20 25.84 20.82
C PRO A 672 22.85 25.51 19.46
N GLY A 673 22.15 25.85 18.37
CA GLY A 673 22.55 25.58 16.99
C GLY A 673 22.18 24.20 16.45
N CYS A 674 21.80 23.24 17.30
CA CYS A 674 21.46 21.88 16.90
C CYS A 674 19.95 21.64 16.98
N TYR A 675 19.38 21.16 15.88
CA TYR A 675 17.95 21.00 15.68
C TYR A 675 17.58 19.52 15.53
N GLN A 676 16.35 19.17 15.91
CA GLN A 676 15.77 17.86 15.75
C GLN A 676 14.42 17.99 15.05
N CYS A 677 14.23 17.21 13.99
CA CYS A 677 12.96 17.10 13.29
C CYS A 677 12.06 16.07 13.98
N GLY A 678 10.88 16.51 14.44
CA GLY A 678 9.90 15.68 15.13
C GLY A 678 9.35 14.52 14.29
N TYR A 679 9.18 14.71 12.98
CA TYR A 679 8.62 13.68 12.10
C TYR A 679 9.65 12.62 11.74
N CYS A 680 10.85 13.05 11.35
CA CYS A 680 11.91 12.18 10.86
C CYS A 680 12.81 11.62 11.99
N ASN A 681 12.70 12.18 13.20
CA ASN A 681 13.62 11.96 14.31
C ASN A 681 15.10 12.10 13.92
N THR A 682 15.39 13.03 13.02
CA THR A 682 16.72 13.31 12.48
C THR A 682 17.30 14.55 13.17
N VAL A 683 18.61 14.50 13.45
CA VAL A 683 19.37 15.61 14.04
C VAL A 683 20.06 16.40 12.94
N CYS A 684 19.96 17.72 13.01
CA CYS A 684 20.60 18.68 12.11
C CYS A 684 21.55 19.57 12.92
N GLU A 685 22.81 19.66 12.50
CA GLU A 685 23.86 20.40 13.24
C GLU A 685 23.74 21.92 13.11
N SER A 686 22.90 22.40 12.19
CA SER A 686 22.69 23.81 11.90
C SER A 686 21.29 24.08 11.37
N TRP A 687 20.90 25.36 11.31
CA TRP A 687 19.63 25.72 10.67
C TRP A 687 19.65 25.47 9.16
N SER A 688 20.78 25.75 8.48
CA SER A 688 20.90 25.50 7.05
C SER A 688 20.71 24.01 6.69
N THR A 689 21.23 23.11 7.52
CA THR A 689 21.00 21.66 7.35
C THR A 689 19.55 21.25 7.67
N THR A 690 18.89 21.99 8.56
CA THR A 690 17.46 21.81 8.84
C THR A 690 16.61 22.26 7.65
N GLU A 691 16.92 23.40 7.04
CA GLU A 691 16.23 23.90 5.85
C GLU A 691 16.37 22.96 4.65
N SER A 692 17.55 22.41 4.43
CA SER A 692 17.74 21.41 3.38
C SER A 692 16.99 20.11 3.70
N HIS A 693 17.01 19.67 4.96
CA HIS A 693 16.28 18.48 5.41
C HIS A 693 14.77 18.60 5.16
N ILE A 694 14.13 19.69 5.55
CA ILE A 694 12.67 19.85 5.38
C ILE A 694 12.23 19.90 3.92
N GLN A 695 13.14 20.19 2.99
CA GLN A 695 12.87 20.18 1.55
C GLN A 695 13.00 18.79 0.92
N THR A 696 13.60 17.83 1.62
CA THR A 696 13.78 16.46 1.12
C THR A 696 12.45 15.75 0.92
N THR A 697 12.43 14.80 -0.03
CA THR A 697 11.26 13.95 -0.27
C THR A 697 10.92 13.10 0.95
N ASP A 698 11.93 12.60 1.66
CA ASP A 698 11.74 11.76 2.86
C ASP A 698 11.04 12.51 3.99
N HIS A 699 11.41 13.77 4.21
CA HIS A 699 10.73 14.63 5.18
C HIS A 699 9.27 14.89 4.78
N LYS A 700 9.04 15.24 3.51
CA LYS A 700 7.68 15.48 2.99
C LYS A 700 6.80 14.25 3.18
N ASN A 701 7.31 13.06 2.87
CA ASN A 701 6.63 11.79 3.06
C ASN A 701 6.35 11.51 4.54
N SER A 702 7.36 11.70 5.41
CA SER A 702 7.21 11.49 6.86
C SER A 702 6.17 12.41 7.47
N ARG A 703 6.13 13.67 7.03
CA ARG A 703 5.14 14.66 7.45
C ARG A 703 3.73 14.31 6.97
N ILE A 704 3.56 13.92 5.70
CA ILE A 704 2.27 13.48 5.15
C ILE A 704 1.77 12.24 5.92
N ALA A 705 2.64 11.26 6.17
CA ALA A 705 2.30 10.07 6.95
C ALA A 705 1.90 10.41 8.40
N ALA A 706 2.61 11.35 9.03
CA ALA A 706 2.24 11.88 10.36
C ALA A 706 0.86 12.56 10.34
N GLN A 707 0.57 13.37 9.31
CA GLN A 707 -0.72 14.05 9.18
C GLN A 707 -1.88 13.08 8.95
N TRP A 708 -1.67 12.04 8.14
CA TRP A 708 -2.67 10.99 7.94
C TRP A 708 -2.95 10.22 9.24
N ARG A 709 -1.89 9.83 9.98
CA ARG A 709 -2.04 9.20 11.31
C ARG A 709 -2.78 10.10 12.30
N LEU A 710 -2.46 11.40 12.32
CA LEU A 710 -3.17 12.36 13.15
C LEU A 710 -4.68 12.29 12.89
N GLN A 711 -5.11 12.40 11.63
CA GLN A 711 -6.53 12.35 11.27
C GLN A 711 -7.21 11.06 11.74
N GLN A 712 -6.54 9.91 11.61
CA GLN A 712 -7.06 8.62 12.07
C GLN A 712 -7.17 8.53 13.60
N LEU A 713 -6.25 9.16 14.34
CA LEU A 713 -6.16 9.03 15.80
C LEU A 713 -6.94 10.11 16.57
N LEU A 714 -7.34 11.22 15.93
CA LEU A 714 -8.11 12.29 16.57
C LEU A 714 -9.40 11.81 17.29
N PRO A 715 -10.21 10.86 16.77
CA PRO A 715 -11.36 10.33 17.48
C PRO A 715 -10.98 9.62 18.79
N GLU A 716 -9.87 8.88 18.79
CA GLU A 716 -9.37 8.18 19.98
C GLU A 716 -8.83 9.17 21.02
N VAL A 717 -8.13 10.22 20.57
CA VAL A 717 -7.69 11.33 21.43
C VAL A 717 -8.89 11.98 22.13
N ALA A 718 -9.98 12.26 21.40
CA ALA A 718 -11.19 12.83 21.97
C ALA A 718 -11.81 11.91 23.03
N LYS A 719 -11.91 10.60 22.73
CA LYS A 719 -12.40 9.60 23.68
C LYS A 719 -11.55 9.52 24.94
N LYS A 720 -10.22 9.51 24.81
CA LYS A 720 -9.28 9.44 25.95
C LYS A 720 -9.38 10.68 26.83
N ARG A 721 -9.54 11.87 26.24
CA ARG A 721 -9.80 13.11 27.00
C ARG A 721 -11.12 13.06 27.76
N GLN A 722 -12.18 12.55 27.14
CA GLN A 722 -13.47 12.39 27.81
C GLN A 722 -13.35 11.41 29.00
N GLN A 723 -12.62 10.31 28.83
CA GLN A 723 -12.35 9.35 29.91
C GLN A 723 -11.54 9.99 31.05
N ASN A 724 -10.50 10.76 30.74
CA ASN A 724 -9.70 11.48 31.75
C ASN A 724 -10.55 12.50 32.51
N GLN A 725 -11.39 13.28 31.82
CA GLN A 725 -12.31 14.22 32.46
C GLN A 725 -13.33 13.54 33.37
N LEU A 726 -13.85 12.37 32.97
CA LEU A 726 -14.75 11.58 33.81
C LEU A 726 -14.01 11.02 35.03
N HIS A 727 -12.78 10.54 34.84
CA HIS A 727 -11.94 10.04 35.92
C HIS A 727 -11.60 11.15 36.94
N GLU A 728 -11.20 12.34 36.47
CA GLU A 728 -10.95 13.50 37.32
C GLU A 728 -12.20 13.92 38.12
N LYS A 729 -13.37 13.95 37.47
CA LYS A 729 -14.65 14.24 38.15
C LYS A 729 -14.97 13.19 39.21
N PHE A 730 -14.74 11.91 38.91
CA PHE A 730 -14.93 10.82 39.84
C PHE A 730 -14.00 10.92 41.05
N MET A 731 -12.70 11.19 40.82
CA MET A 731 -11.71 11.38 41.88
C MET A 731 -12.03 12.58 42.77
N MET A 732 -12.47 13.71 42.18
CA MET A 732 -12.95 14.84 42.97
C MET A 732 -14.16 14.47 43.82
N HIS A 733 -15.14 13.74 43.28
CA HIS A 733 -16.31 13.32 44.04
C HIS A 733 -15.96 12.43 45.24
N MET A 734 -15.03 11.49 45.07
CA MET A 734 -14.52 10.64 46.16
C MET A 734 -13.86 11.46 47.28
N MET A 735 -13.03 12.46 46.93
CA MET A 735 -12.37 13.31 47.92
C MET A 735 -13.36 14.18 48.73
N PHE A 736 -14.51 14.55 48.16
CA PHE A 736 -15.54 15.32 48.86
C PHE A 736 -16.54 14.44 49.63
N ALA A 737 -16.76 13.19 49.22
CA ALA A 737 -17.68 12.27 49.89
C ALA A 737 -17.16 11.83 51.28
N ASP A 738 -15.84 11.66 51.43
CA ASP A 738 -15.23 11.17 52.68
C ASP A 738 -15.02 12.26 53.76
N GLY A 739 -15.21 13.54 53.41
CA GLY A 739 -15.01 14.68 54.32
C GLY A 739 -16.18 15.00 55.27
N GLY A 740 -17.31 14.28 55.18
CA GLY A 740 -18.58 14.66 55.82
C GLY A 740 -19.03 13.85 57.04
N TRP A 741 -18.27 12.87 57.52
CA TRP A 741 -18.78 11.86 58.47
C TRP A 741 -18.17 11.86 59.88
N ASN A 742 -17.46 12.93 60.30
CA ASN A 742 -16.83 13.00 61.63
C ASN A 742 -17.29 14.17 62.53
N SER A 743 -18.53 14.65 62.41
CA SER A 743 -19.08 15.63 63.38
C SER A 743 -20.48 15.30 63.90
N CYS A 744 -20.64 14.12 64.49
CA CYS A 744 -21.70 13.71 65.44
C CYS A 744 -21.07 12.50 66.18
N ASP A 745 -20.90 12.38 67.48
CA ASP A 745 -21.35 13.11 68.65
C ASP A 745 -20.29 12.90 69.75
N SER A 746 -19.94 13.97 70.45
CA SER A 746 -19.42 13.85 71.81
C SER A 746 -20.30 14.71 72.69
N ASP A 747 -21.43 14.12 73.08
CA ASP A 747 -22.21 14.42 74.29
C ASP A 747 -22.55 13.08 74.96
#